data_AF-A0A497QJB9-F1
#
_entry.id   AF-A0A497QJB9-F1
#
_cell.length_a   1.000
_cell.length_b   1.000
_cell.length_c   1.000
_cell.angle_alpha   90.00
_cell.angle_beta   90.00
_cell.angle_gamma   90.00
#
_symmetry.space_group_name_H-M   'P 1'
#
loop_
_entity.id
_entity.type
_entity.pdbx_description
1 polymer ?
#
loop_
_entity_poly.entity_id
_entity_poly.type
_entity_poly.pdbx_seq_one_letter_code
_entity_poly.pdbx_strand_id
1 'polypeptide(L)'
;MYYKQILDFVKKFGKGGLIFVPKDKGIEEAEKVAKLLRNIKVKAAAFHTETKLEILEDFANGKIDILVGVATTQGRLVRGIDLPERIRYAIFLGIPRFIYYFKDVKISPYALITILTIIGESTNNEDLIKKARMLRDKLKQIGPSAVRTLIQSIEKDEPVEGYLATLKTEIANISKDVLKLLRRPIIRKQISEYPYARIKDYDGGIMVIYPDITTYIQASGRTSRLYAGGVTRGLSLVMDTDQFLINGLRRQLLFRFENADLLPINEVDIKSILEEIDADREAVKRIYKEPSKVTDFDPIKTAAFVVESPNKARTIANFFGTPTIHRFAKGINVYEVNTGEYIINIIATKGHIFDLVNSVGHHGILYEDGKFVPVYDTIKRCKSCNTQFVEGDACPNCGSTNFTNSLKIIKQLQKLAREVDYLFLALDPDTEGEKIAWDVGINISHIISQQLRAEFHEVSKSAIDKSISEPEKINESLVKSQIVRRVEDRWIGYELSQRLWEMFRQTGLSAGRVQSALLRWIIKRYEEWKKDLHYYYRLEFNGFSIVIDYPNIKTITEGKAKARQLESAIFEVKEVKSISKIIQPPAPYTTDTMLSEVSSVLKMSPTEIMQLAQDLFEAGLITYHRTDSTRVSPQGFKIAKTYISQKYGENEYLPRQWGYLGAHECIRPVRPIDKEQLIDLLKEGVIKTVQPITPKHIALYNMIFRRFMASQMYPATIEMQKVKGRVNDKIVEIEGLRQIIKAGFTQEYKWNLPKQIATFTKNQTFKVINVKHWLSSSIKLYTQAELVREMKERGIGRPSTYAVMIKKLFDRKYIKEENGWIKPTLLGVRVGNYLSSRYRRLVSDERTKELYDKMKKIEEGHMDYQSVLRETFNELNEILHQK
;
A
#
# COMPACT_ATOMS: atom_id res chain seq x y z
N MET A 1 -46.13 -2.75 -0.01
CA MET A 1 -45.18 -3.86 -0.21
C MET A 1 -44.12 -3.92 0.90
N TYR A 2 -43.42 -2.82 1.16
CA TYR A 2 -42.34 -2.69 2.14
C TYR A 2 -42.70 -3.09 3.59
N TYR A 3 -43.83 -2.62 4.13
CA TYR A 3 -44.32 -3.04 5.46
C TYR A 3 -44.85 -4.47 5.53
N LYS A 4 -45.13 -5.13 4.41
CA LYS A 4 -45.55 -6.53 4.43
C LYS A 4 -44.32 -7.45 4.59
N GLN A 5 -43.25 -7.11 3.88
CA GLN A 5 -41.98 -7.84 3.95
C GLN A 5 -41.35 -7.82 5.35
N ILE A 6 -41.40 -6.68 6.07
CA ILE A 6 -40.88 -6.64 7.45
C ILE A 6 -41.63 -7.61 8.38
N LEU A 7 -42.94 -7.79 8.19
CA LEU A 7 -43.71 -8.76 8.99
C LEU A 7 -43.25 -10.19 8.73
N ASP A 8 -42.96 -10.52 7.46
CA ASP A 8 -42.45 -11.84 7.08
C ASP A 8 -41.05 -12.08 7.62
N PHE A 9 -40.15 -11.08 7.56
CA PHE A 9 -38.82 -11.20 8.15
C PHE A 9 -38.85 -11.30 9.66
N VAL A 10 -39.68 -10.51 10.34
CA VAL A 10 -39.82 -10.60 11.80
C VAL A 10 -40.35 -11.98 12.21
N LYS A 11 -41.33 -12.55 11.49
CA LYS A 11 -41.80 -13.92 11.76
C LYS A 11 -40.68 -14.95 11.59
N LYS A 12 -39.83 -14.79 10.58
CA LYS A 12 -38.69 -15.69 10.33
C LYS A 12 -37.58 -15.50 11.37
N PHE A 13 -37.25 -14.26 11.73
CA PHE A 13 -36.12 -13.95 12.59
C PHE A 13 -36.45 -14.19 14.06
N GLY A 14 -37.72 -14.01 14.47
CA GLY A 14 -38.17 -14.30 15.83
C GLY A 14 -37.98 -13.14 16.80
N LYS A 15 -37.43 -13.42 18.00
CA LYS A 15 -37.31 -12.47 19.12
C LYS A 15 -35.95 -11.78 19.13
N GLY A 16 -35.78 -10.75 19.96
CA GLY A 16 -34.50 -10.08 20.17
C GLY A 16 -34.13 -9.10 19.06
N GLY A 17 -35.14 -8.53 18.39
CA GLY A 17 -34.98 -7.65 17.25
C GLY A 17 -34.92 -6.17 17.63
N LEU A 18 -34.01 -5.43 16.98
CA LEU A 18 -34.04 -3.98 16.94
C LEU A 18 -34.50 -3.53 15.55
N ILE A 19 -35.47 -2.63 15.47
CA ILE A 19 -35.94 -2.08 14.20
C ILE A 19 -35.72 -0.57 14.20
N PHE A 20 -35.05 -0.09 13.17
CA PHE A 20 -34.67 1.30 13.03
C PHE A 20 -35.40 1.95 11.86
N VAL A 21 -36.07 3.07 12.11
CA VAL A 21 -36.61 3.94 11.06
C VAL A 21 -35.71 5.17 10.85
N PRO A 22 -35.60 5.71 9.63
CA PRO A 22 -34.83 6.92 9.35
C PRO A 22 -35.27 8.11 10.19
N LYS A 23 -34.32 9.00 10.51
CA LYS A 23 -34.57 10.22 11.30
C LYS A 23 -35.69 11.09 10.73
N ASP A 24 -35.77 11.21 9.40
CA ASP A 24 -36.78 12.01 8.69
C ASP A 24 -38.21 11.46 8.80
N LYS A 25 -38.37 10.19 9.20
CA LYS A 25 -39.68 9.58 9.44
C LYS A 25 -40.19 9.78 10.86
N GLY A 26 -39.30 10.15 11.78
CA GLY A 26 -39.65 10.47 13.16
C GLY A 26 -40.16 9.29 13.99
N ILE A 27 -40.61 9.61 15.20
CA ILE A 27 -41.09 8.63 16.18
C ILE A 27 -42.43 8.02 15.81
N GLU A 28 -43.31 8.79 15.16
CA GLU A 28 -44.64 8.34 14.71
C GLU A 28 -44.54 7.11 13.80
N GLU A 29 -43.53 7.07 12.93
CA GLU A 29 -43.29 5.93 12.05
C GLU A 29 -42.83 4.70 12.86
N ALA A 30 -42.00 4.88 13.88
CA ALA A 30 -41.61 3.78 14.77
C ALA A 30 -42.82 3.23 15.54
N GLU A 31 -43.71 4.09 16.03
CA GLU A 31 -44.96 3.70 16.70
C GLU A 31 -45.91 2.93 15.78
N LYS A 32 -46.04 3.41 14.54
CA LYS A 32 -46.82 2.74 13.50
C LYS A 32 -46.29 1.34 13.21
N VAL A 33 -44.98 1.19 13.05
CA VAL A 33 -44.34 -0.12 12.84
C VAL A 33 -44.54 -1.02 14.07
N ALA A 34 -44.37 -0.52 15.29
CA ALA A 34 -44.63 -1.29 16.50
C ALA A 34 -46.11 -1.74 16.60
N LYS A 35 -47.07 -0.90 16.20
CA LYS A 35 -48.50 -1.25 16.12
C LYS A 35 -48.75 -2.36 15.09
N LEU A 36 -48.15 -2.28 13.90
CA LEU A 36 -48.26 -3.31 12.87
C LEU A 36 -47.75 -4.67 13.36
N LEU A 37 -46.66 -4.69 14.11
CA LEU A 37 -46.11 -5.91 14.71
C LEU A 37 -47.04 -6.49 15.79
N ARG A 38 -47.63 -5.63 16.64
CA ARG A 38 -48.62 -6.08 17.63
C ARG A 38 -49.86 -6.71 16.99
N ASN A 39 -50.30 -6.21 15.83
CA ASN A 39 -51.44 -6.78 15.10
C ASN A 39 -51.21 -8.23 14.65
N ILE A 40 -49.96 -8.65 14.45
CA ILE A 40 -49.60 -10.04 14.15
C ILE A 40 -49.14 -10.82 15.39
N LYS A 41 -49.54 -10.36 16.58
CA LYS A 41 -49.23 -10.95 17.90
C LYS A 41 -47.74 -10.97 18.26
N VAL A 42 -46.92 -10.11 17.66
CA VAL A 42 -45.52 -9.91 18.08
C VAL A 42 -45.47 -8.88 19.21
N LYS A 43 -44.76 -9.18 20.30
CA LYS A 43 -44.58 -8.26 21.43
C LYS A 43 -43.59 -7.16 21.06
N ALA A 44 -44.07 -6.05 20.51
CA ALA A 44 -43.24 -4.94 20.06
C ALA A 44 -43.58 -3.64 20.78
N ALA A 45 -42.56 -2.83 21.07
CA ALA A 45 -42.70 -1.49 21.64
C ALA A 45 -41.88 -0.46 20.87
N ALA A 46 -42.40 0.76 20.77
CA ALA A 46 -41.64 1.90 20.27
C ALA A 46 -40.77 2.47 21.40
N PHE A 47 -39.57 2.94 21.04
CA PHE A 47 -38.59 3.45 21.99
C PHE A 47 -38.06 4.82 21.55
N HIS A 48 -38.13 5.80 22.45
CA HIS A 48 -37.63 7.18 22.31
C HIS A 48 -36.79 7.58 23.52
N THR A 49 -36.10 8.73 23.42
CA THR A 49 -35.13 9.17 24.45
C THR A 49 -35.78 9.44 25.82
N GLU A 50 -37.04 9.88 25.82
CA GLU A 50 -37.85 10.15 27.03
C GLU A 50 -38.64 8.92 27.51
N THR A 51 -38.50 7.77 26.85
CA THR A 51 -39.21 6.53 27.23
C THR A 51 -38.71 6.03 28.58
N LYS A 52 -39.65 5.53 29.40
CA LYS A 52 -39.35 4.89 30.70
C LYS A 52 -38.32 3.77 30.53
N LEU A 53 -37.35 3.73 31.45
CA LEU A 53 -36.33 2.67 31.52
C LEU A 53 -36.94 1.26 31.61
N GLU A 54 -38.15 1.16 32.18
CA GLU A 54 -38.96 -0.08 32.27
C GLU A 54 -39.09 -0.82 30.93
N ILE A 55 -39.18 -0.12 29.79
CA ILE A 55 -39.31 -0.79 28.47
C ILE A 55 -38.01 -1.52 28.08
N LEU A 56 -36.85 -1.01 28.47
CA LEU A 56 -35.58 -1.71 28.24
C LEU A 56 -35.47 -2.94 29.14
N GLU A 57 -35.90 -2.83 30.40
CA GLU A 57 -35.94 -3.95 31.33
C GLU A 57 -36.92 -5.03 30.86
N ASP A 58 -38.09 -4.65 30.36
CA ASP A 58 -39.07 -5.55 29.79
C ASP A 58 -38.56 -6.25 28.52
N PHE A 59 -37.76 -5.56 27.71
CA PHE A 59 -37.08 -6.19 26.57
C PHE A 59 -35.98 -7.17 27.00
N ALA A 60 -35.15 -6.79 27.98
CA ALA A 60 -34.10 -7.64 28.55
C ALA A 60 -34.69 -8.92 29.16
N ASN A 61 -35.77 -8.79 29.94
CA ASN A 61 -36.48 -9.90 30.58
C ASN A 61 -37.39 -10.69 29.63
N GLY A 62 -37.49 -10.27 28.36
CA GLY A 62 -38.25 -10.96 27.33
C GLY A 62 -39.77 -10.82 27.40
N LYS A 63 -40.28 -9.82 28.14
CA LYS A 63 -41.67 -9.36 28.03
C LYS A 63 -41.92 -8.65 26.70
N ILE A 64 -40.90 -8.00 26.15
CA ILE A 64 -40.89 -7.42 24.81
C ILE A 64 -39.91 -8.21 23.93
N ASP A 65 -40.35 -8.54 22.71
CA ASP A 65 -39.57 -9.29 21.73
C ASP A 65 -38.83 -8.38 20.76
N ILE A 66 -39.39 -7.20 20.46
CA ILE A 66 -38.83 -6.24 19.48
C ILE A 66 -38.95 -4.80 19.97
N LEU A 67 -37.85 -4.05 19.86
CA LEU A 67 -37.86 -2.60 20.03
C LEU A 67 -37.79 -1.91 18.67
N VAL A 68 -38.63 -0.90 18.48
CA VAL A 68 -38.64 -0.07 17.27
C VAL A 68 -38.27 1.36 17.65
N GLY A 69 -37.30 1.97 16.98
CA GLY A 69 -36.97 3.37 17.25
C GLY A 69 -36.28 4.07 16.11
N VAL A 70 -35.93 5.33 16.35
CA VAL A 70 -35.38 6.21 15.32
C VAL A 70 -33.86 6.07 15.27
N ALA A 71 -33.33 5.87 14.05
CA ALA A 71 -31.90 5.79 13.79
C ALA A 71 -31.24 7.17 13.95
N THR A 72 -30.74 7.45 15.15
CA THR A 72 -29.99 8.68 15.45
C THR A 72 -28.75 8.36 16.26
N THR A 73 -27.61 8.99 15.94
CA THR A 73 -26.33 8.79 16.65
C THR A 73 -26.40 9.03 18.17
N GLN A 74 -27.31 9.89 18.62
CA GLN A 74 -27.52 10.20 20.03
C GLN A 74 -28.62 9.33 20.68
N GLY A 75 -29.36 8.56 19.89
CA GLY A 75 -30.45 7.72 20.38
C GLY A 75 -29.94 6.60 21.29
N ARG A 76 -30.65 6.33 22.40
CA ARG A 76 -30.27 5.27 23.34
C ARG A 76 -30.26 3.88 22.71
N LEU A 77 -31.19 3.57 21.79
CA LEU A 77 -31.14 2.30 21.03
C LEU A 77 -29.84 2.13 20.21
N VAL A 78 -29.28 3.24 19.72
CA VAL A 78 -28.09 3.23 18.85
C VAL A 78 -26.80 3.21 19.67
N ARG A 79 -26.75 3.91 20.80
CA ARG A 79 -25.52 4.10 21.59
C ARG A 79 -25.53 3.44 22.97
N GLY A 80 -26.68 3.36 23.62
CA GLY A 80 -26.82 3.15 25.07
C GLY A 80 -27.39 1.81 25.53
N ILE A 81 -27.50 0.82 24.64
CA ILE A 81 -27.94 -0.53 25.00
C ILE A 81 -26.78 -1.50 24.80
N ASP A 82 -26.63 -2.40 25.77
CA ASP A 82 -25.68 -3.51 25.74
C ASP A 82 -26.31 -4.77 26.35
N LEU A 83 -27.03 -5.53 25.51
CA LEU A 83 -27.72 -6.76 25.90
C LEU A 83 -27.33 -7.90 24.94
N PRO A 84 -26.05 -8.33 24.94
CA PRO A 84 -25.50 -9.30 23.99
C PRO A 84 -26.19 -10.67 24.06
N GLU A 85 -26.82 -11.01 25.18
CA GLU A 85 -27.59 -12.24 25.40
C GLU A 85 -29.02 -12.19 24.82
N ARG A 86 -29.50 -10.98 24.48
CA ARG A 86 -30.88 -10.74 24.02
C ARG A 86 -30.96 -10.24 22.59
N ILE A 87 -30.09 -9.31 22.20
CA ILE A 87 -30.15 -8.66 20.88
C ILE A 87 -29.55 -9.59 19.83
N ARG A 88 -30.35 -10.03 18.87
CA ARG A 88 -29.96 -10.99 17.82
C ARG A 88 -29.74 -10.32 16.48
N TYR A 89 -30.60 -9.38 16.13
CA TYR A 89 -30.59 -8.76 14.81
C TYR A 89 -31.08 -7.31 14.82
N ALA A 90 -30.69 -6.56 13.79
CA ALA A 90 -31.14 -5.21 13.52
C ALA A 90 -31.76 -5.14 12.12
N ILE A 91 -32.94 -4.53 11.99
CA ILE A 91 -33.60 -4.24 10.71
C ILE A 91 -33.65 -2.74 10.53
N PHE A 92 -33.03 -2.24 9.48
CA PHE A 92 -33.14 -0.84 9.05
C PHE A 92 -34.27 -0.75 8.04
N LEU A 93 -35.42 -0.24 8.49
CA LEU A 93 -36.58 0.06 7.66
C LEU A 93 -36.37 1.43 6.99
N GLY A 94 -35.32 1.49 6.19
CA GLY A 94 -34.80 2.64 5.49
C GLY A 94 -33.40 2.93 6.00
N ILE A 95 -32.49 3.23 5.09
CA ILE A 95 -31.12 3.60 5.44
C ILE A 95 -31.12 4.87 6.31
N PRO A 96 -30.39 4.90 7.44
CA PRO A 96 -30.14 6.15 8.16
C PRO A 96 -29.54 7.18 7.22
N ARG A 97 -30.09 8.39 7.17
CA ARG A 97 -29.76 9.36 6.12
C ARG A 97 -29.75 10.80 6.63
N PHE A 98 -28.91 11.61 5.99
CA PHE A 98 -29.01 13.06 6.03
C PHE A 98 -29.86 13.55 4.86
N ILE A 99 -30.63 14.60 5.10
CA ILE A 99 -31.36 15.33 4.06
C ILE A 99 -30.87 16.76 4.08
N TYR A 100 -30.33 17.21 2.95
CA TYR A 100 -29.85 18.57 2.76
C TYR A 100 -30.72 19.27 1.72
N TYR A 101 -31.34 20.37 2.13
CA TYR A 101 -32.06 21.27 1.23
C TYR A 101 -31.11 22.38 0.81
N PHE A 102 -30.91 22.55 -0.50
CA PHE A 102 -30.00 23.54 -1.04
C PHE A 102 -30.69 24.39 -2.10
N LYS A 103 -31.18 25.55 -1.66
CA LYS A 103 -31.89 26.52 -2.49
C LYS A 103 -31.31 27.94 -2.42
N ASP A 104 -30.60 28.25 -1.35
CA ASP A 104 -29.98 29.55 -1.10
C ASP A 104 -28.60 29.38 -0.43
N VAL A 105 -28.04 30.48 0.09
CA VAL A 105 -26.73 30.49 0.74
C VAL A 105 -26.76 30.02 2.20
N LYS A 106 -27.93 29.79 2.80
CA LYS A 106 -28.11 29.37 4.19
C LYS A 106 -27.97 27.86 4.29
N ILE A 107 -26.75 27.37 4.05
CA ILE A 107 -26.43 25.94 4.10
C ILE A 107 -25.26 25.66 5.04
N SER A 108 -25.41 24.58 5.83
CA SER A 108 -24.31 24.08 6.66
C SER A 108 -23.07 23.79 5.81
N PRO A 109 -21.86 24.16 6.27
CA PRO A 109 -20.62 23.91 5.52
C PRO A 109 -20.42 22.42 5.18
N TYR A 110 -20.83 21.50 6.06
CA TYR A 110 -20.74 20.05 5.79
C TYR A 110 -21.68 19.60 4.66
N ALA A 111 -22.89 20.17 4.62
CA ALA A 111 -23.84 19.91 3.55
C ALA A 111 -23.31 20.46 2.22
N LEU A 112 -22.75 21.68 2.23
CA LEU A 112 -22.13 22.27 1.04
C LEU A 112 -20.94 21.45 0.53
N ILE A 113 -20.06 20.97 1.42
CA ILE A 113 -18.95 20.07 1.05
C ILE A 113 -19.47 18.81 0.36
N THR A 114 -20.53 18.21 0.91
CA THR A 114 -21.16 17.00 0.33
C THR A 114 -21.71 17.30 -1.06
N ILE A 115 -22.42 18.41 -1.22
CA ILE A 115 -22.98 18.84 -2.51
C ILE A 115 -21.89 19.13 -3.54
N LEU A 116 -20.84 19.87 -3.16
CA LEU A 116 -19.70 20.14 -4.03
C LEU A 116 -19.01 18.85 -4.49
N THR A 117 -18.87 17.88 -3.59
CA THR A 117 -18.28 16.57 -3.91
C THR A 117 -19.15 15.82 -4.90
N ILE A 118 -20.46 15.77 -4.66
CA ILE A 118 -21.41 15.09 -5.56
C ILE A 118 -21.44 15.74 -6.95
N ILE A 119 -21.55 17.06 -7.02
CA ILE A 119 -21.56 17.77 -8.32
C ILE A 119 -20.22 17.58 -9.01
N GLY A 120 -19.11 17.71 -8.28
CA GLY A 120 -17.76 17.48 -8.80
C GLY A 120 -17.57 16.09 -9.40
N GLU A 121 -17.94 15.04 -8.67
CA GLU A 121 -17.88 13.65 -9.14
C GLU A 121 -18.81 13.41 -10.34
N SER A 122 -20.06 13.90 -10.28
CA SER A 122 -21.05 13.66 -11.36
C SER A 122 -20.71 14.37 -12.66
N THR A 123 -19.98 15.47 -12.59
CA THR A 123 -19.65 16.33 -13.73
C THR A 123 -18.18 16.23 -14.14
N ASN A 124 -17.39 15.38 -13.48
CA ASN A 124 -15.93 15.33 -13.60
C ASN A 124 -15.26 16.71 -13.44
N ASN A 125 -15.78 17.54 -12.53
CA ASN A 125 -15.27 18.88 -12.27
C ASN A 125 -14.34 18.89 -11.06
N GLU A 126 -13.04 18.79 -11.32
CA GLU A 126 -12.01 18.76 -10.27
C GLU A 126 -11.93 20.05 -9.44
N ASP A 127 -12.32 21.21 -9.97
CA ASP A 127 -12.30 22.47 -9.23
C ASP A 127 -13.31 22.46 -8.07
N LEU A 128 -14.51 21.91 -8.30
CA LEU A 128 -15.51 21.76 -7.25
C LEU A 128 -15.06 20.79 -6.15
N ILE A 129 -14.44 19.68 -6.54
CA ILE A 129 -13.88 18.72 -5.58
C ILE A 129 -12.75 19.39 -4.77
N LYS A 130 -11.89 20.18 -5.41
CA LYS A 130 -10.83 20.94 -4.74
C LYS A 130 -11.39 21.97 -3.76
N LYS A 131 -12.44 22.71 -4.13
CA LYS A 131 -13.16 23.64 -3.24
C LYS A 131 -13.75 22.92 -2.03
N ALA A 132 -14.38 21.76 -2.24
CA ALA A 132 -14.90 20.93 -1.14
C ALA A 132 -13.80 20.56 -0.14
N ARG A 133 -12.63 20.13 -0.65
CA ARG A 133 -11.46 19.80 0.19
C ARG A 133 -10.91 21.02 0.93
N MET A 134 -10.75 22.15 0.25
CA MET A 134 -10.27 23.39 0.87
C MET A 134 -11.18 23.85 2.00
N LEU A 135 -12.50 23.82 1.79
CA LEU A 135 -13.47 24.16 2.82
C LEU A 135 -13.38 23.18 4.00
N ARG A 136 -13.27 21.88 3.73
CA ARG A 136 -13.09 20.84 4.75
C ARG A 136 -11.83 21.07 5.60
N ASP A 137 -10.71 21.42 4.96
CA ASP A 137 -9.44 21.70 5.65
C ASP A 137 -9.57 22.93 6.57
N LYS A 138 -10.21 24.01 6.10
CA LYS A 138 -10.45 25.21 6.90
C LYS A 138 -11.35 24.93 8.11
N LEU A 139 -12.41 24.13 7.95
CA LEU A 139 -13.29 23.74 9.08
C LEU A 139 -12.55 22.92 10.15
N LYS A 140 -11.60 22.07 9.74
CA LYS A 140 -10.78 21.31 10.69
C LYS A 140 -9.85 22.20 11.50
N GLN A 141 -9.32 23.26 10.91
CA GLN A 141 -8.39 24.19 11.58
C GLN A 141 -9.07 24.99 12.70
N ILE A 142 -10.33 25.36 12.55
CA ILE A 142 -11.06 26.17 13.55
C ILE A 142 -11.66 25.36 14.71
N GLY A 143 -11.72 24.03 14.58
CA GLY A 143 -12.19 23.11 15.61
C GLY A 143 -13.72 23.06 15.81
N PRO A 144 -14.24 22.04 16.53
CA PRO A 144 -15.68 21.73 16.54
C PRO A 144 -16.59 22.80 17.16
N SER A 145 -16.09 23.58 18.12
CA SER A 145 -16.88 24.65 18.75
C SER A 145 -17.13 25.80 17.78
N ALA A 146 -16.07 26.30 17.14
CA ALA A 146 -16.16 27.38 16.17
C ALA A 146 -16.98 26.98 14.93
N VAL A 147 -16.89 25.71 14.49
CA VAL A 147 -17.75 25.18 13.42
C VAL A 147 -19.24 25.23 13.83
N ARG A 148 -19.59 24.91 15.08
CA ARG A 148 -20.98 25.01 15.56
C ARG A 148 -21.48 26.45 15.55
N THR A 149 -20.67 27.39 16.02
CA THR A 149 -20.98 28.83 15.96
C THR A 149 -21.18 29.30 14.52
N LEU A 150 -20.30 28.88 13.60
CA LEU A 150 -20.41 29.21 12.18
C LEU A 150 -21.71 28.67 11.56
N ILE A 151 -22.08 27.42 11.87
CA ILE A 151 -23.34 26.81 11.40
C ILE A 151 -24.54 27.61 11.90
N GLN A 152 -24.61 27.90 13.20
CA GLN A 152 -25.71 28.68 13.79
C GLN A 152 -25.82 30.07 13.16
N SER A 153 -24.68 30.73 12.95
CA SER A 153 -24.61 32.04 12.29
C SER A 153 -25.08 32.02 10.84
N ILE A 154 -24.85 30.93 10.09
CA ILE A 154 -25.35 30.77 8.72
C ILE A 154 -26.86 30.49 8.72
N GLU A 155 -27.33 29.61 9.60
CA GLU A 155 -28.74 29.21 9.67
C GLU A 155 -29.66 30.36 10.11
N LYS A 156 -29.26 31.09 11.15
CA LYS A 156 -30.02 32.23 11.71
C LYS A 156 -29.70 33.57 11.09
N ASP A 157 -28.69 33.61 10.22
CA ASP A 157 -28.12 34.83 9.65
C ASP A 157 -27.56 35.83 10.68
N GLU A 158 -27.07 35.33 11.82
CA GLU A 158 -26.44 36.14 12.87
C GLU A 158 -25.01 36.56 12.46
N PRO A 159 -24.52 37.73 12.89
CA PRO A 159 -23.15 38.16 12.61
C PRO A 159 -22.12 37.32 13.37
N VAL A 160 -20.95 37.13 12.77
CA VAL A 160 -19.75 36.54 13.38
C VAL A 160 -18.55 37.40 13.02
N GLU A 161 -17.52 37.42 13.86
CA GLU A 161 -16.34 38.26 13.69
C GLU A 161 -15.09 37.47 13.27
N GLY A 162 -14.06 38.21 12.83
CA GLY A 162 -12.75 37.68 12.50
C GLY A 162 -12.79 36.63 11.37
N TYR A 163 -12.04 35.55 11.54
CA TYR A 163 -11.90 34.49 10.53
C TYR A 163 -13.22 33.78 10.22
N LEU A 164 -14.15 33.69 11.19
CA LEU A 164 -15.47 33.09 10.96
C LEU A 164 -16.32 33.94 10.01
N ALA A 165 -16.20 35.27 10.06
CA ALA A 165 -16.85 36.17 9.10
C ALA A 165 -16.35 35.95 7.68
N THR A 166 -15.02 35.79 7.53
CA THR A 166 -14.38 35.49 6.25
C THR A 166 -14.87 34.14 5.69
N LEU A 167 -14.92 33.11 6.53
CA LEU A 167 -15.43 31.79 6.15
C LEU A 167 -16.92 31.83 5.78
N LYS A 168 -17.77 32.52 6.56
CA LYS A 168 -19.20 32.69 6.25
C LYS A 168 -19.38 33.32 4.87
N THR A 169 -18.60 34.36 4.57
CA THR A 169 -18.63 35.05 3.27
C THR A 169 -18.16 34.14 2.13
N GLU A 170 -17.07 33.39 2.33
CA GLU A 170 -16.56 32.43 1.35
C GLU A 170 -17.58 31.32 1.06
N ILE A 171 -18.20 30.75 2.09
CA ILE A 171 -19.27 29.75 1.98
C ILE A 171 -20.45 30.31 1.19
N ALA A 172 -20.87 31.55 1.46
CA ALA A 172 -21.95 32.19 0.72
C ALA A 172 -21.60 32.39 -0.76
N ASN A 173 -20.36 32.80 -1.08
CA ASN A 173 -19.90 32.97 -2.46
C ASN A 173 -19.84 31.63 -3.21
N ILE A 174 -19.26 30.60 -2.60
CA ILE A 174 -19.26 29.24 -3.16
C ILE A 174 -20.70 28.77 -3.41
N SER A 175 -21.59 28.97 -2.43
CA SER A 175 -23.00 28.59 -2.55
C SER A 175 -23.68 29.28 -3.74
N LYS A 176 -23.46 30.59 -3.93
CA LYS A 176 -23.99 31.34 -5.09
C LYS A 176 -23.49 30.76 -6.42
N ASP A 177 -22.21 30.42 -6.51
CA ASP A 177 -21.64 29.85 -7.74
C ASP A 177 -22.20 28.46 -8.03
N VAL A 178 -22.37 27.63 -7.01
CA VAL A 178 -22.98 26.30 -7.17
C VAL A 178 -24.45 26.44 -7.57
N LEU A 179 -25.22 27.34 -6.96
CA LEU A 179 -26.61 27.58 -7.36
C LEU A 179 -26.73 28.03 -8.82
N LYS A 180 -25.79 28.85 -9.32
CA LYS A 180 -25.73 29.20 -10.75
C LYS A 180 -25.46 27.98 -11.63
N LEU A 181 -24.55 27.08 -11.22
CA LEU A 181 -24.28 25.84 -11.95
C LEU A 181 -25.52 24.94 -12.00
N LEU A 182 -26.27 24.84 -10.90
CA LEU A 182 -27.50 24.04 -10.80
C LEU A 182 -28.64 24.57 -11.67
N ARG A 183 -28.56 25.79 -12.23
CA ARG A 183 -29.53 26.28 -13.23
C ARG A 183 -29.35 25.62 -14.60
N ARG A 184 -28.19 24.98 -14.86
CA ARG A 184 -27.92 24.32 -16.14
C ARG A 184 -28.62 22.95 -16.17
N PRO A 185 -29.53 22.68 -17.14
CA PRO A 185 -30.26 21.40 -17.20
C PRO A 185 -29.34 20.18 -17.31
N ILE A 186 -28.22 20.30 -18.03
CA ILE A 186 -27.21 19.23 -18.18
C ILE A 186 -26.63 18.81 -16.81
N ILE A 187 -26.35 19.79 -15.94
CA ILE A 187 -25.80 19.54 -14.61
C ILE A 187 -26.86 18.85 -13.74
N ARG A 188 -28.12 19.33 -13.77
CA ARG A 188 -29.23 18.67 -13.05
C ARG A 188 -29.42 17.22 -13.47
N LYS A 189 -29.34 16.95 -14.77
CA LYS A 189 -29.40 15.57 -15.29
C LYS A 189 -28.25 14.73 -14.75
N GLN A 190 -27.01 15.18 -14.90
CA GLN A 190 -25.83 14.45 -14.44
C GLN A 190 -25.87 14.12 -12.94
N ILE A 191 -26.24 15.08 -12.09
CA ILE A 191 -26.32 14.84 -10.63
C ILE A 191 -27.50 13.93 -10.27
N SER A 192 -28.60 13.96 -11.03
CA SER A 192 -29.76 13.07 -10.78
C SER A 192 -29.44 11.60 -11.02
N GLU A 193 -28.44 11.32 -11.87
CA GLU A 193 -27.92 9.98 -12.19
C GLU A 193 -26.80 9.52 -11.24
N TYR A 194 -26.41 10.36 -10.27
CA TYR A 194 -25.31 10.06 -9.35
C TYR A 194 -25.59 8.79 -8.51
N PRO A 195 -24.78 7.72 -8.62
CA PRO A 195 -25.15 6.39 -8.14
C PRO A 195 -25.14 6.20 -6.62
N TYR A 196 -24.66 7.17 -5.83
CA TYR A 196 -24.39 7.01 -4.40
C TYR A 196 -25.18 7.96 -3.47
N ALA A 197 -26.08 8.76 -4.03
CA ALA A 197 -26.95 9.65 -3.28
C ALA A 197 -28.22 9.90 -4.10
N ARG A 198 -29.36 10.12 -3.43
CA ARG A 198 -30.57 10.52 -4.14
C ARG A 198 -30.67 12.03 -4.20
N ILE A 199 -30.86 12.57 -5.40
CA ILE A 199 -31.00 14.00 -5.64
C ILE A 199 -32.33 14.26 -6.33
N LYS A 200 -33.06 15.27 -5.84
CA LYS A 200 -34.35 15.69 -6.41
C LYS A 200 -34.39 17.20 -6.53
N ASP A 201 -35.16 17.70 -7.48
CA ASP A 201 -35.49 19.12 -7.54
C ASP A 201 -36.34 19.53 -6.33
N TYR A 202 -36.05 20.71 -5.78
CA TYR A 202 -36.79 21.25 -4.64
C TYR A 202 -36.73 22.78 -4.66
N ASP A 203 -37.89 23.43 -4.77
CA ASP A 203 -38.06 24.89 -4.60
C ASP A 203 -36.99 25.73 -5.31
N GLY A 204 -36.79 25.51 -6.61
CA GLY A 204 -35.78 26.21 -7.42
C GLY A 204 -34.32 25.76 -7.19
N GLY A 205 -34.06 24.96 -6.16
CA GLY A 205 -32.78 24.32 -5.85
C GLY A 205 -32.84 22.80 -5.94
N ILE A 206 -32.08 22.12 -5.07
CA ILE A 206 -32.02 20.67 -4.99
C ILE A 206 -32.20 20.18 -3.54
N MET A 207 -32.72 18.97 -3.40
CA MET A 207 -32.72 18.19 -2.18
C MET A 207 -31.78 16.99 -2.36
N VAL A 208 -30.79 16.86 -1.48
CA VAL A 208 -29.81 15.75 -1.48
C VAL A 208 -30.08 14.85 -0.28
N ILE A 209 -30.26 13.57 -0.54
CA ILE A 209 -30.42 12.52 0.47
C ILE A 209 -29.16 11.65 0.44
N TYR A 210 -28.43 11.62 1.55
CA TYR A 210 -27.11 10.98 1.65
C TYR A 210 -27.05 10.01 2.84
N PRO A 211 -26.45 8.80 2.71
CA PRO A 211 -26.39 7.84 3.81
C PRO A 211 -25.60 8.32 5.03
N ASP A 212 -26.14 8.11 6.23
CA ASP A 212 -25.48 8.30 7.52
C ASP A 212 -24.86 6.97 8.00
N ILE A 213 -23.61 6.77 7.59
CA ILE A 213 -22.83 5.58 7.93
C ILE A 213 -22.55 5.44 9.43
N THR A 214 -22.43 6.55 10.16
CA THR A 214 -22.04 6.51 11.58
C THR A 214 -23.17 5.92 12.41
N THR A 215 -24.40 6.37 12.16
CA THR A 215 -25.59 5.81 12.81
C THR A 215 -25.75 4.33 12.44
N TYR A 216 -25.55 3.96 11.17
CA TYR A 216 -25.67 2.57 10.73
C TYR A 216 -24.68 1.64 11.45
N ILE A 217 -23.38 1.99 11.51
CA ILE A 217 -22.35 1.18 12.18
C ILE A 217 -22.66 1.02 13.68
N GLN A 218 -23.03 2.11 14.36
CA GLN A 218 -23.29 2.06 15.79
C GLN A 218 -24.52 1.21 16.14
N ALA A 219 -25.57 1.32 15.33
CA ALA A 219 -26.82 0.59 15.51
C ALA A 219 -26.67 -0.90 15.16
N SER A 220 -26.04 -1.22 14.02
CA SER A 220 -25.78 -2.60 13.61
C SER A 220 -24.82 -3.31 14.57
N GLY A 221 -23.79 -2.59 15.07
CA GLY A 221 -22.85 -3.10 16.05
C GLY A 221 -23.45 -3.47 17.41
N ARG A 222 -24.73 -3.17 17.68
CA ARG A 222 -25.44 -3.68 18.87
C ARG A 222 -25.77 -5.16 18.78
N THR A 223 -25.74 -5.71 17.57
CA THR A 223 -26.06 -7.13 17.32
C THR A 223 -24.86 -8.05 17.50
N SER A 224 -23.64 -7.51 17.65
CA SER A 224 -22.41 -8.29 17.76
C SER A 224 -21.49 -7.65 18.79
N ARG A 225 -21.16 -8.40 19.86
CA ARG A 225 -20.41 -7.90 21.02
C ARG A 225 -19.39 -8.91 21.49
N LEU A 226 -18.32 -8.39 22.08
CA LEU A 226 -17.31 -9.21 22.75
C LEU A 226 -17.87 -9.71 24.10
N TYR A 227 -17.68 -11.00 24.38
CA TYR A 227 -18.00 -11.67 25.63
C TYR A 227 -16.88 -12.68 25.96
N ALA A 228 -16.97 -13.38 27.10
CA ALA A 228 -15.90 -14.28 27.55
C ALA A 228 -15.60 -15.47 26.61
N GLY A 229 -16.56 -15.87 25.75
CA GLY A 229 -16.38 -16.91 24.73
C GLY A 229 -16.06 -16.37 23.33
N GLY A 230 -15.73 -15.09 23.21
CA GLY A 230 -15.32 -14.46 21.94
C GLY A 230 -16.27 -13.35 21.47
N VAL A 231 -16.52 -13.26 20.16
CA VAL A 231 -17.41 -12.22 19.59
C VAL A 231 -18.70 -12.87 19.12
N THR A 232 -19.84 -12.38 19.60
CA THR A 232 -21.13 -12.87 19.14
C THR A 232 -21.39 -12.48 17.69
N ARG A 233 -21.98 -13.39 16.92
CA ARG A 233 -22.54 -13.11 15.60
C ARG A 233 -23.82 -12.28 15.75
N GLY A 234 -24.11 -11.50 14.71
CA GLY A 234 -25.28 -10.66 14.62
C GLY A 234 -25.72 -10.46 13.18
N LEU A 235 -27.00 -10.23 12.96
CA LEU A 235 -27.58 -10.01 11.64
C LEU A 235 -28.05 -8.56 11.49
N SER A 236 -27.58 -7.87 10.45
CA SER A 236 -28.08 -6.54 10.08
C SER A 236 -28.76 -6.58 8.71
N LEU A 237 -30.09 -6.46 8.69
CA LEU A 237 -30.86 -6.35 7.46
C LEU A 237 -31.11 -4.88 7.09
N VAL A 238 -30.68 -4.46 5.91
CA VAL A 238 -30.99 -3.14 5.36
C VAL A 238 -32.08 -3.28 4.31
N MET A 239 -33.22 -2.64 4.53
CA MET A 239 -34.29 -2.56 3.54
C MET A 239 -34.37 -1.12 3.07
N ASP A 240 -34.30 -0.86 1.78
CA ASP A 240 -34.59 0.47 1.22
C ASP A 240 -35.16 0.31 -0.19
N THR A 241 -36.06 1.18 -0.58
CA THR A 241 -36.58 1.21 -1.96
C THR A 241 -35.66 1.96 -2.91
N ASP A 242 -34.73 2.73 -2.36
CA ASP A 242 -33.82 3.59 -3.12
C ASP A 242 -32.43 2.94 -3.29
N GLN A 243 -32.19 2.40 -4.48
CA GLN A 243 -30.92 1.73 -4.81
C GLN A 243 -29.72 2.68 -4.70
N PHE A 244 -29.89 3.98 -4.93
CA PHE A 244 -28.82 4.98 -4.82
C PHE A 244 -28.30 5.08 -3.38
N LEU A 245 -29.20 4.96 -2.40
CA LEU A 245 -28.82 5.00 -0.98
C LEU A 245 -28.12 3.70 -0.54
N ILE A 246 -28.57 2.54 -1.04
CA ILE A 246 -27.91 1.24 -0.77
C ILE A 246 -26.48 1.28 -1.30
N ASN A 247 -26.30 1.72 -2.55
CA ASN A 247 -24.98 1.87 -3.17
C ASN A 247 -24.09 2.86 -2.40
N GLY A 248 -24.66 3.99 -1.94
CA GLY A 248 -23.93 4.97 -1.14
C GLY A 248 -23.48 4.43 0.22
N LEU A 249 -24.34 3.69 0.93
CA LEU A 249 -24.01 3.06 2.20
C LEU A 249 -22.91 2.01 2.01
N ARG A 250 -23.05 1.16 0.99
CA ARG A 250 -22.06 0.15 0.59
C ARG A 250 -20.69 0.78 0.29
N ARG A 251 -20.65 1.86 -0.49
CA ARG A 251 -19.42 2.62 -0.79
C ARG A 251 -18.74 3.12 0.48
N GLN A 252 -19.51 3.71 1.41
CA GLN A 252 -18.98 4.25 2.66
C GLN A 252 -18.47 3.17 3.63
N LEU A 253 -19.07 1.97 3.60
CA LEU A 253 -18.60 0.81 4.36
C LEU A 253 -17.26 0.30 3.82
N LEU A 254 -17.15 0.12 2.50
CA LEU A 254 -15.91 -0.34 1.84
C LEU A 254 -14.73 0.61 2.05
N PHE A 255 -14.97 1.91 2.22
CA PHE A 255 -13.92 2.88 2.56
C PHE A 255 -13.42 2.78 4.00
N ARG A 256 -14.24 2.24 4.91
CA ARG A 256 -13.95 2.13 6.36
C ARG A 256 -13.45 0.75 6.75
N PHE A 257 -13.98 -0.27 6.11
CA PHE A 257 -13.74 -1.67 6.42
C PHE A 257 -13.54 -2.46 5.14
N GLU A 258 -12.52 -3.29 5.13
CA GLU A 258 -12.06 -4.02 3.94
C GLU A 258 -13.08 -5.05 3.43
N ASN A 259 -13.81 -5.68 4.36
CA ASN A 259 -14.77 -6.74 4.09
C ASN A 259 -16.19 -6.41 4.57
N ALA A 260 -16.51 -5.14 4.84
CA ALA A 260 -17.89 -4.76 5.14
C ALA A 260 -18.64 -4.47 3.84
N ASP A 261 -19.31 -5.49 3.33
CA ASP A 261 -20.20 -5.38 2.17
C ASP A 261 -21.64 -5.76 2.55
N LEU A 262 -22.60 -5.28 1.76
CA LEU A 262 -24.00 -5.67 1.88
C LEU A 262 -24.29 -6.73 0.82
N LEU A 263 -24.67 -7.93 1.28
CA LEU A 263 -25.02 -9.04 0.40
C LEU A 263 -26.53 -9.04 0.08
N PRO A 264 -26.92 -9.37 -1.15
CA PRO A 264 -28.31 -9.64 -1.49
C PRO A 264 -28.88 -10.76 -0.61
N ILE A 265 -30.08 -10.55 -0.09
CA ILE A 265 -30.68 -11.45 0.89
C ILE A 265 -30.92 -12.87 0.36
N ASN A 266 -31.10 -13.02 -0.95
CA ASN A 266 -31.29 -14.28 -1.65
C ASN A 266 -29.99 -15.09 -1.82
N GLU A 267 -28.83 -14.48 -1.60
CA GLU A 267 -27.53 -15.15 -1.66
C GLU A 267 -27.07 -15.67 -0.28
N VAL A 268 -27.89 -15.50 0.76
CA VAL A 268 -27.52 -15.76 2.15
C VAL A 268 -28.44 -16.80 2.79
N ASP A 269 -27.86 -17.81 3.45
CA ASP A 269 -28.62 -18.75 4.29
C ASP A 269 -28.95 -18.12 5.65
N ILE A 270 -30.07 -17.41 5.70
CA ILE A 270 -30.59 -16.77 6.92
C ILE A 270 -30.81 -17.78 8.03
N LYS A 271 -31.26 -19.00 7.71
CA LYS A 271 -31.65 -19.98 8.73
C LYS A 271 -30.40 -20.43 9.49
N SER A 272 -29.35 -20.82 8.76
CA SER A 272 -28.06 -21.19 9.34
C SER A 272 -27.49 -20.05 10.20
N ILE A 273 -27.53 -18.81 9.71
CA ILE A 273 -27.00 -17.65 10.46
C ILE A 273 -27.77 -17.43 11.77
N LEU A 274 -29.10 -17.55 11.76
CA LEU A 274 -29.91 -17.38 12.97
C LEU A 274 -29.66 -18.48 14.00
N GLU A 275 -29.45 -19.72 13.56
CA GLU A 275 -29.10 -20.84 14.43
C GLU A 275 -27.76 -20.61 15.14
N GLU A 276 -26.75 -20.09 14.42
CA GLU A 276 -25.46 -19.72 15.00
C GLU A 276 -25.61 -18.54 15.98
N ILE A 277 -26.39 -17.52 15.62
CA ILE A 277 -26.67 -16.38 16.51
C ILE A 277 -27.34 -16.87 17.80
N ASP A 278 -28.30 -17.79 17.71
CA ASP A 278 -28.99 -18.36 18.86
C ASP A 278 -28.04 -19.16 19.75
N ALA A 279 -27.15 -19.96 19.15
CA ALA A 279 -26.12 -20.67 19.88
C ALA A 279 -25.22 -19.70 20.67
N ASP A 280 -24.80 -18.59 20.04
CA ASP A 280 -24.03 -17.54 20.72
C ASP A 280 -24.82 -16.90 21.87
N ARG A 281 -26.12 -16.61 21.69
CA ARG A 281 -26.95 -16.03 22.76
C ARG A 281 -27.09 -16.96 23.95
N GLU A 282 -27.31 -18.25 23.71
CA GLU A 282 -27.38 -19.26 24.77
C GLU A 282 -26.03 -19.48 25.45
N ALA A 283 -24.91 -19.36 24.73
CA ALA A 283 -23.58 -19.35 25.34
C ALA A 283 -23.38 -18.15 26.29
N VAL A 284 -23.71 -16.93 25.84
CA VAL A 284 -23.63 -15.73 26.69
C VAL A 284 -24.51 -15.86 27.93
N LYS A 285 -25.77 -16.30 27.79
CA LYS A 285 -26.68 -16.50 28.94
C LYS A 285 -26.14 -17.50 29.95
N ARG A 286 -25.56 -18.61 29.49
CA ARG A 286 -24.95 -19.63 30.37
C ARG A 286 -23.80 -19.02 31.18
N ILE A 287 -22.93 -18.24 30.53
CA ILE A 287 -21.81 -17.57 31.18
C ILE A 287 -22.27 -16.56 32.24
N TYR A 288 -23.29 -15.74 31.93
CA TYR A 288 -23.81 -14.77 32.89
C TYR A 288 -24.50 -15.42 34.10
N LYS A 289 -25.13 -16.59 33.91
CA LYS A 289 -25.77 -17.33 35.00
C LYS A 289 -24.78 -18.08 35.88
N GLU A 290 -23.76 -18.71 35.28
CA GLU A 290 -22.79 -19.55 36.00
C GLU A 290 -21.34 -19.20 35.62
N PRO A 291 -20.82 -18.03 36.06
CA PRO A 291 -19.46 -17.60 35.72
C PRO A 291 -18.36 -18.55 36.19
N SER A 292 -18.65 -19.40 37.18
CA SER A 292 -17.72 -20.35 37.79
C SER A 292 -17.61 -21.69 37.06
N LYS A 293 -18.50 -22.01 36.11
CA LYS A 293 -18.45 -23.25 35.30
C LYS A 293 -17.94 -23.04 33.87
N VAL A 294 -17.20 -21.96 33.66
CA VAL A 294 -16.65 -21.58 32.34
C VAL A 294 -15.65 -22.62 31.78
N THR A 295 -15.24 -23.61 32.58
CA THR A 295 -14.33 -24.70 32.20
C THR A 295 -14.84 -25.63 31.10
N ASP A 296 -16.15 -25.66 30.82
CA ASP A 296 -16.75 -26.51 29.76
C ASP A 296 -16.74 -25.88 28.36
N PHE A 297 -16.13 -24.70 28.19
CA PHE A 297 -15.99 -24.00 26.92
C PHE A 297 -14.51 -23.87 26.54
N ASP A 298 -14.18 -23.93 25.25
CA ASP A 298 -12.83 -23.63 24.75
C ASP A 298 -12.59 -22.13 25.04
N PRO A 299 -11.78 -21.78 26.06
CA PRO A 299 -11.60 -20.39 26.46
C PRO A 299 -10.91 -19.61 25.33
N ILE A 300 -11.06 -18.29 25.32
CA ILE A 300 -10.29 -17.44 24.39
C ILE A 300 -8.81 -17.81 24.53
N LYS A 301 -8.22 -18.31 23.45
CA LYS A 301 -6.85 -18.81 23.43
C LYS A 301 -5.88 -17.64 23.57
N THR A 302 -4.78 -17.86 24.25
CA THR A 302 -3.74 -16.83 24.35
C THR A 302 -2.66 -17.10 23.32
N ALA A 303 -2.20 -16.05 22.64
CA ALA A 303 -1.17 -16.21 21.61
C ALA A 303 -0.17 -15.06 21.65
N ALA A 304 1.09 -15.37 21.35
CA ALA A 304 2.09 -14.35 21.01
C ALA A 304 2.21 -14.28 19.48
N PHE A 305 2.18 -13.06 18.93
CA PHE A 305 2.26 -12.81 17.50
C PHE A 305 3.49 -11.96 17.19
N VAL A 306 4.52 -12.60 16.63
CA VAL A 306 5.86 -12.03 16.48
C VAL A 306 6.02 -11.47 15.08
N VAL A 307 6.28 -10.17 14.97
CA VAL A 307 6.49 -9.49 13.68
C VAL A 307 7.86 -8.84 13.59
N GLU A 308 8.28 -8.47 12.39
CA GLU A 308 9.62 -7.93 12.15
C GLU A 308 9.78 -6.48 12.66
N SER A 309 8.80 -5.59 12.46
CA SER A 309 8.93 -4.16 12.78
C SER A 309 7.88 -3.62 13.79
N PRO A 310 8.24 -2.60 14.61
CA PRO A 310 7.30 -2.00 15.56
C PRO A 310 6.08 -1.32 14.94
N ASN A 311 6.24 -0.78 13.73
CA ASN A 311 5.13 -0.15 13.00
C ASN A 311 4.10 -1.20 12.59
N LYS A 312 4.57 -2.32 12.01
CA LYS A 312 3.75 -3.47 11.65
C LYS A 312 2.97 -3.99 12.87
N ALA A 313 3.64 -4.15 14.02
CA ALA A 313 2.99 -4.55 15.26
C ALA A 313 1.83 -3.62 15.65
N ARG A 314 2.06 -2.30 15.62
CA ARG A 314 1.03 -1.33 15.98
C ARG A 314 -0.09 -1.23 14.94
N THR A 315 0.21 -1.37 13.65
CA THR A 315 -0.79 -1.34 12.58
C THR A 315 -1.73 -2.53 12.74
N ILE A 316 -1.18 -3.73 12.94
CA ILE A 316 -1.96 -4.95 13.16
C ILE A 316 -2.82 -4.80 14.42
N ALA A 317 -2.24 -4.31 15.52
CA ALA A 317 -2.98 -4.08 16.75
C ALA A 317 -4.19 -3.13 16.54
N ASN A 318 -4.02 -2.07 15.75
CA ASN A 318 -5.08 -1.10 15.46
C ASN A 318 -6.24 -1.69 14.62
N PHE A 319 -6.05 -2.81 13.91
CA PHE A 319 -7.15 -3.49 13.20
C PHE A 319 -8.18 -4.12 14.14
N PHE A 320 -7.75 -4.46 15.36
CA PHE A 320 -8.58 -5.10 16.38
C PHE A 320 -9.07 -4.10 17.45
N GLY A 321 -8.81 -2.80 17.27
CA GLY A 321 -9.28 -1.73 18.15
C GLY A 321 -8.13 -0.96 18.80
N THR A 322 -8.38 -0.44 20.00
CA THR A 322 -7.34 0.26 20.78
C THR A 322 -6.62 -0.78 21.65
N PRO A 323 -5.33 -1.08 21.39
CA PRO A 323 -4.61 -2.10 22.14
C PRO A 323 -4.23 -1.66 23.55
N THR A 324 -4.16 -2.62 24.47
CA THR A 324 -3.46 -2.44 25.74
C THR A 324 -1.95 -2.52 25.48
N ILE A 325 -1.16 -1.61 26.05
CA ILE A 325 0.29 -1.53 25.78
C ILE A 325 1.07 -1.88 27.04
N HIS A 326 1.74 -3.02 27.01
CA HIS A 326 2.65 -3.45 28.08
C HIS A 326 4.08 -2.97 27.78
N ARG A 327 4.65 -2.19 28.69
CA ARG A 327 6.01 -1.60 28.56
C ARG A 327 6.99 -2.33 29.48
N PHE A 328 7.67 -3.35 28.97
CA PHE A 328 8.56 -4.18 29.78
C PHE A 328 9.96 -3.57 29.96
N ALA A 329 10.54 -3.06 28.88
CA ALA A 329 11.86 -2.41 28.89
C ALA A 329 11.85 -1.21 27.94
N LYS A 330 12.78 -0.26 28.14
CA LYS A 330 12.87 0.94 27.29
C LYS A 330 13.03 0.54 25.82
N GLY A 331 11.95 0.69 25.06
CA GLY A 331 11.86 0.39 23.63
C GLY A 331 11.26 -0.97 23.27
N ILE A 332 10.83 -1.83 24.21
CA ILE A 332 10.12 -3.08 23.89
C ILE A 332 8.68 -2.95 24.37
N ASN A 333 7.76 -2.84 23.42
CA ASN A 333 6.33 -2.77 23.67
C ASN A 333 5.68 -4.06 23.19
N VAL A 334 4.71 -4.54 23.96
CA VAL A 334 3.79 -5.61 23.56
C VAL A 334 2.40 -5.00 23.47
N TYR A 335 1.73 -5.24 22.35
CA TYR A 335 0.38 -4.76 22.08
C TYR A 335 -0.58 -5.91 22.24
N GLU A 336 -1.40 -5.86 23.28
CA GLU A 336 -2.42 -6.88 23.53
C GLU A 336 -3.74 -6.45 22.87
N VAL A 337 -4.31 -7.35 22.08
CA VAL A 337 -5.59 -7.17 21.40
C VAL A 337 -6.44 -8.43 21.49
N ASN A 338 -7.76 -8.26 21.44
CA ASN A 338 -8.71 -9.35 21.40
C ASN A 338 -9.28 -9.48 19.98
N THR A 339 -9.10 -10.64 19.34
CA THR A 339 -9.64 -10.92 17.99
C THR A 339 -11.01 -11.58 18.02
N GLY A 340 -11.48 -11.98 19.20
CA GLY A 340 -12.65 -12.84 19.43
C GLY A 340 -12.22 -14.27 19.75
N GLU A 341 -11.34 -14.85 18.93
CA GLU A 341 -10.83 -16.21 19.16
C GLU A 341 -9.57 -16.24 20.03
N TYR A 342 -8.76 -15.18 19.94
CA TYR A 342 -7.49 -15.08 20.64
C TYR A 342 -7.34 -13.76 21.41
N ILE A 343 -6.68 -13.82 22.57
CA ILE A 343 -5.96 -12.68 23.15
C ILE A 343 -4.55 -12.74 22.57
N ILE A 344 -4.25 -11.80 21.67
CA ILE A 344 -2.99 -11.76 20.95
C ILE A 344 -2.07 -10.71 21.53
N ASN A 345 -0.90 -11.15 21.96
CA ASN A 345 0.24 -10.34 22.36
C ASN A 345 1.18 -10.10 21.17
N ILE A 346 1.05 -8.95 20.52
CA ILE A 346 1.83 -8.60 19.33
C ILE A 346 3.15 -7.94 19.75
N ILE A 347 4.27 -8.51 19.32
CA ILE A 347 5.63 -8.04 19.66
C ILE A 347 6.51 -7.98 18.41
N ALA A 348 7.40 -6.98 18.35
CA ALA A 348 8.31 -6.79 17.22
C ALA A 348 9.76 -7.21 17.54
N THR A 349 10.41 -7.92 16.63
CA THR A 349 11.84 -8.30 16.73
C THR A 349 12.79 -7.14 16.41
N LYS A 350 12.32 -6.15 15.65
CA LYS A 350 13.10 -5.01 15.11
C LYS A 350 14.17 -5.45 14.12
N GLY A 351 13.83 -6.38 13.24
CA GLY A 351 14.74 -7.00 12.29
C GLY A 351 15.40 -8.26 12.84
N HIS A 352 16.63 -8.55 12.38
CA HIS A 352 17.40 -9.70 12.85
C HIS A 352 17.74 -9.59 14.33
N ILE A 353 17.68 -10.73 15.01
CA ILE A 353 18.11 -10.86 16.40
C ILE A 353 19.57 -11.32 16.47
N PHE A 354 19.95 -12.24 15.57
CA PHE A 354 21.27 -12.85 15.51
C PHE A 354 21.98 -12.56 14.19
N ASP A 355 23.31 -12.45 14.24
CA ASP A 355 24.18 -12.41 13.06
C ASP A 355 25.45 -13.22 13.31
N LEU A 356 26.16 -13.57 12.24
CA LEU A 356 27.38 -14.38 12.32
C LEU A 356 28.46 -13.64 13.11
N VAL A 357 29.09 -14.34 14.06
CA VAL A 357 30.29 -13.87 14.77
C VAL A 357 31.47 -13.73 13.80
N ASN A 358 32.53 -13.01 14.19
CA ASN A 358 33.72 -12.86 13.36
C ASN A 358 34.92 -13.65 13.90
N SER A 359 34.99 -13.90 15.22
CA SER A 359 36.20 -14.46 15.86
C SER A 359 36.35 -15.98 15.78
N VAL A 360 35.28 -16.70 15.45
CA VAL A 360 35.25 -18.17 15.54
C VAL A 360 35.40 -18.83 14.16
N GLY A 361 36.23 -19.87 14.07
CA GLY A 361 36.44 -20.61 12.82
C GLY A 361 36.91 -19.73 11.67
N HIS A 362 36.49 -20.03 10.45
CA HIS A 362 36.77 -19.18 9.29
C HIS A 362 35.67 -18.13 9.11
N HIS A 363 35.90 -16.94 9.67
CA HIS A 363 34.99 -15.77 9.63
C HIS A 363 33.59 -16.00 10.22
N GLY A 364 33.50 -16.80 11.29
CA GLY A 364 32.25 -17.15 11.97
C GLY A 364 31.69 -18.53 11.62
N ILE A 365 32.41 -19.33 10.84
CA ILE A 365 31.97 -20.65 10.39
C ILE A 365 32.98 -21.70 10.86
N LEU A 366 32.52 -22.62 11.70
CA LEU A 366 33.28 -23.79 12.14
C LEU A 366 33.21 -24.90 11.08
N TYR A 367 34.20 -25.78 11.10
CA TYR A 367 34.19 -27.01 10.31
C TYR A 367 34.36 -28.19 11.27
N GLU A 368 33.25 -28.87 11.56
CA GLU A 368 33.16 -29.95 12.55
C GLU A 368 32.39 -31.14 11.96
N ASP A 369 32.88 -32.36 12.18
CA ASP A 369 32.28 -33.60 11.68
C ASP A 369 31.94 -33.59 10.18
N GLY A 370 32.82 -32.96 9.38
CA GLY A 370 32.65 -32.83 7.94
C GLY A 370 31.55 -31.85 7.52
N LYS A 371 31.07 -30.99 8.42
CA LYS A 371 30.02 -29.99 8.14
C LYS A 371 30.49 -28.58 8.49
N PHE A 372 30.00 -27.61 7.72
CA PHE A 372 30.14 -26.20 8.03
C PHE A 372 29.05 -25.78 9.01
N VAL A 373 29.45 -25.28 10.18
CA VAL A 373 28.56 -24.89 11.28
C VAL A 373 28.69 -23.39 11.50
N PRO A 374 27.74 -22.57 11.02
CA PRO A 374 27.77 -21.13 11.23
C PRO A 374 27.44 -20.79 12.69
N VAL A 375 28.26 -19.93 13.30
CA VAL A 375 28.12 -19.50 14.70
C VAL A 375 27.53 -18.10 14.76
N TYR A 376 26.47 -17.95 15.55
CA TYR A 376 25.71 -16.71 15.65
C TYR A 376 25.75 -16.15 17.07
N ASP A 377 25.71 -14.82 17.18
CA ASP A 377 25.49 -14.12 18.45
C ASP A 377 24.48 -12.97 18.23
N THR A 378 23.94 -12.49 19.34
CA THR A 378 22.97 -11.41 19.43
C THR A 378 23.51 -10.10 18.89
N ILE A 379 22.70 -9.45 18.07
CA ILE A 379 23.02 -8.17 17.47
C ILE A 379 23.02 -7.07 18.54
N LYS A 380 24.08 -6.26 18.53
CA LYS A 380 24.24 -5.03 19.29
C LYS A 380 24.18 -3.84 18.34
N ARG A 381 23.53 -2.75 18.76
CA ARG A 381 23.46 -1.48 18.01
C ARG A 381 23.86 -0.32 18.89
N CYS A 382 24.93 0.37 18.51
CA CYS A 382 25.44 1.53 19.24
C CYS A 382 24.43 2.69 19.19
N LYS A 383 24.09 3.28 20.34
CA LYS A 383 23.19 4.45 20.37
C LYS A 383 23.88 5.75 19.98
N SER A 384 25.21 5.78 20.00
CA SER A 384 26.00 6.97 19.67
C SER A 384 26.23 7.12 18.16
N CYS A 385 26.55 6.04 17.44
CA CYS A 385 26.88 6.09 16.01
C CYS A 385 26.09 5.12 15.12
N ASN A 386 25.10 4.41 15.67
CA ASN A 386 24.27 3.43 14.97
C ASN A 386 25.00 2.21 14.38
N THR A 387 26.31 2.05 14.61
CA THR A 387 27.04 0.85 14.19
C THR A 387 26.43 -0.40 14.81
N GLN A 388 26.20 -1.39 13.95
CA GLN A 388 25.78 -2.73 14.32
C GLN A 388 27.02 -3.63 14.47
N PHE A 389 27.04 -4.43 15.53
CA PHE A 389 28.12 -5.38 15.83
C PHE A 389 27.58 -6.56 16.65
N VAL A 390 28.37 -7.63 16.76
CA VAL A 390 27.98 -8.85 17.50
C VAL A 390 28.90 -9.08 18.70
N GLU A 391 30.20 -8.90 18.51
CA GLU A 391 31.22 -9.18 19.53
C GLU A 391 31.76 -7.93 20.22
N GLY A 392 32.21 -8.09 21.47
CA GLY A 392 32.80 -7.03 22.29
C GLY A 392 31.80 -6.26 23.16
N ASP A 393 32.35 -5.53 24.12
CA ASP A 393 31.61 -4.74 25.14
C ASP A 393 31.62 -3.24 24.88
N ALA A 394 32.21 -2.81 23.76
CA ALA A 394 32.23 -1.44 23.29
C ALA A 394 32.02 -1.40 21.78
N CYS A 395 31.42 -0.31 21.28
CA CYS A 395 31.21 -0.12 19.86
C CYS A 395 32.54 -0.09 19.10
N PRO A 396 32.76 -0.94 18.08
CA PRO A 396 34.04 -1.01 17.36
C PRO A 396 34.35 0.24 16.54
N ASN A 397 33.34 1.09 16.28
CA ASN A 397 33.50 2.29 15.47
C ASN A 397 33.77 3.56 16.31
N CYS A 398 33.20 3.67 17.51
CA CYS A 398 33.32 4.89 18.33
C CYS A 398 33.69 4.65 19.80
N GLY A 399 33.94 3.41 20.22
CA GLY A 399 34.31 3.06 21.59
C GLY A 399 33.19 3.16 22.63
N SER A 400 31.99 3.62 22.25
CA SER A 400 30.86 3.78 23.17
C SER A 400 30.36 2.43 23.71
N THR A 401 30.21 2.33 25.03
CA THR A 401 29.57 1.19 25.73
C THR A 401 28.05 1.32 25.79
N ASN A 402 27.47 2.43 25.32
CA ASN A 402 26.03 2.65 25.29
C ASN A 402 25.41 2.07 24.01
N PHE A 403 25.07 0.79 24.05
CA PHE A 403 24.39 0.08 22.97
C PHE A 403 23.10 -0.62 23.43
N THR A 404 22.26 -0.99 22.47
CA THR A 404 21.14 -1.92 22.68
C THR A 404 21.56 -3.31 22.23
N ASN A 405 21.17 -4.36 22.97
CA ASN A 405 21.39 -5.75 22.60
C ASN A 405 20.04 -6.45 22.36
N SER A 406 19.89 -7.12 21.22
CA SER A 406 18.71 -7.90 20.84
C SER A 406 18.39 -9.07 21.78
N LEU A 407 19.34 -9.51 22.63
CA LEU A 407 19.11 -10.48 23.71
C LEU A 407 17.92 -10.11 24.60
N LYS A 408 17.69 -8.81 24.82
CA LYS A 408 16.54 -8.33 25.61
C LYS A 408 15.20 -8.72 24.98
N ILE A 409 15.14 -8.80 23.66
CA ILE A 409 13.95 -9.19 22.90
C ILE A 409 13.70 -10.68 23.06
N ILE A 410 14.72 -11.53 22.91
CA ILE A 410 14.61 -12.98 23.14
C ILE A 410 14.15 -13.27 24.58
N LYS A 411 14.77 -12.63 25.58
CA LYS A 411 14.35 -12.82 26.97
C LYS A 411 12.89 -12.41 27.21
N GLN A 412 12.40 -11.39 26.50
CA GLN A 412 11.00 -10.98 26.60
C GLN A 412 10.08 -11.99 25.88
N LEU A 413 10.46 -12.46 24.70
CA LEU A 413 9.72 -13.49 23.97
C LEU A 413 9.63 -14.79 24.77
N GLN A 414 10.71 -15.21 25.43
CA GLN A 414 10.73 -16.37 26.33
C GLN A 414 9.81 -16.19 27.55
N LYS A 415 9.59 -14.95 28.03
CA LYS A 415 8.61 -14.67 29.09
C LYS A 415 7.19 -14.81 28.56
N LEU A 416 6.89 -14.13 27.45
CA LEU A 416 5.58 -14.21 26.79
C LEU A 416 5.21 -15.66 26.44
N ALA A 417 6.16 -16.45 25.95
CA ALA A 417 5.96 -17.85 25.60
C ALA A 417 5.55 -18.74 26.78
N ARG A 418 5.80 -18.32 28.05
CA ARG A 418 5.30 -19.02 29.25
C ARG A 418 3.87 -18.64 29.62
N GLU A 419 3.38 -17.55 29.06
CA GLU A 419 2.09 -16.93 29.39
C GLU A 419 1.03 -17.19 28.30
N VAL A 420 1.42 -17.81 27.18
CA VAL A 420 0.55 -18.01 26.01
C VAL A 420 0.48 -19.46 25.55
N ASP A 421 -0.65 -19.83 24.95
CA ASP A 421 -0.89 -21.17 24.40
C ASP A 421 -0.24 -21.38 23.02
N TYR A 422 -0.17 -20.32 22.19
CA TYR A 422 0.36 -20.38 20.81
C TYR A 422 1.42 -19.32 20.53
N LEU A 423 2.41 -19.65 19.71
CA LEU A 423 3.38 -18.71 19.15
C LEU A 423 3.23 -18.63 17.63
N PHE A 424 2.69 -17.52 17.13
CA PHE A 424 2.62 -17.21 15.71
C PHE A 424 3.83 -16.38 15.28
N LEU A 425 4.63 -16.96 14.38
CA LEU A 425 5.79 -16.33 13.77
C LEU A 425 5.35 -15.66 12.46
N ALA A 426 5.10 -14.36 12.55
CA ALA A 426 4.48 -13.50 11.54
C ALA A 426 5.50 -12.54 10.90
N LEU A 427 6.62 -13.11 10.46
CA LEU A 427 7.71 -12.39 9.81
C LEU A 427 7.43 -12.22 8.31
N ASP A 428 8.19 -11.35 7.65
CA ASP A 428 7.99 -11.06 6.23
C ASP A 428 8.06 -12.32 5.35
N PRO A 429 7.25 -12.39 4.28
CA PRO A 429 7.19 -13.55 3.40
C PRO A 429 8.39 -13.57 2.45
N ASP A 430 9.60 -13.75 2.98
CA ASP A 430 10.82 -13.99 2.21
C ASP A 430 11.83 -14.84 2.99
N THR A 431 12.93 -15.24 2.35
CA THR A 431 13.97 -16.07 2.98
C THR A 431 14.61 -15.40 4.21
N GLU A 432 14.59 -14.06 4.28
CA GLU A 432 15.13 -13.32 5.40
C GLU A 432 14.19 -13.37 6.61
N GLY A 433 12.89 -13.16 6.38
CA GLY A 433 11.84 -13.32 7.38
C GLY A 433 11.74 -14.76 7.88
N GLU A 434 11.91 -15.76 7.00
CA GLU A 434 11.90 -17.17 7.38
C GLU A 434 13.07 -17.53 8.30
N LYS A 435 14.27 -17.00 8.03
CA LYS A 435 15.40 -17.14 8.95
C LYS A 435 15.09 -16.50 10.30
N ILE A 436 14.54 -15.29 10.35
CA ILE A 436 14.20 -14.62 11.62
C ILE A 436 13.15 -15.46 12.40
N ALA A 437 12.15 -16.01 11.71
CA ALA A 437 11.18 -16.91 12.29
C ALA A 437 11.87 -18.13 12.92
N TRP A 438 12.78 -18.77 12.18
CA TRP A 438 13.56 -19.91 12.65
C TRP A 438 14.43 -19.58 13.86
N ASP A 439 15.16 -18.47 13.84
CA ASP A 439 15.98 -17.99 14.98
C ASP A 439 15.15 -17.81 16.25
N VAL A 440 13.98 -17.17 16.13
CA VAL A 440 13.07 -16.97 17.25
C VAL A 440 12.56 -18.31 17.74
N GLY A 441 12.08 -19.16 16.83
CA GLY A 441 11.47 -20.43 17.16
C GLY A 441 12.42 -21.38 17.87
N ILE A 442 13.64 -21.56 17.37
CA ILE A 442 14.62 -22.46 17.99
C ILE A 442 14.98 -22.02 19.41
N ASN A 443 15.10 -20.71 19.66
CA ASN A 443 15.44 -20.15 20.97
C ASN A 443 14.30 -20.21 22.01
N ILE A 444 13.08 -20.54 21.59
CA ILE A 444 11.87 -20.57 22.44
C ILE A 444 11.24 -21.97 22.44
N SER A 445 11.72 -22.88 21.60
CA SER A 445 11.18 -24.24 21.43
C SER A 445 11.10 -25.10 22.67
N HIS A 446 12.00 -24.88 23.64
CA HIS A 446 11.99 -25.58 24.93
C HIS A 446 10.90 -25.06 25.90
N ILE A 447 10.25 -23.94 25.57
CA ILE A 447 9.21 -23.29 26.40
C ILE A 447 7.83 -23.58 25.82
N ILE A 448 7.66 -23.45 24.50
CA ILE A 448 6.38 -23.61 23.81
C ILE A 448 6.53 -24.51 22.60
N SER A 449 5.70 -25.56 22.54
CA SER A 449 5.71 -26.54 21.44
C SER A 449 4.82 -26.10 20.27
N GLN A 450 3.75 -25.36 20.53
CA GLN A 450 2.79 -24.88 19.52
C GLN A 450 3.32 -23.63 18.79
N GLN A 451 4.32 -23.84 17.95
CA GLN A 451 4.93 -22.80 17.12
C GLN A 451 4.46 -22.91 15.68
N LEU A 452 3.93 -21.82 15.15
CA LEU A 452 3.21 -21.78 13.88
C LEU A 452 3.71 -20.61 13.03
N ARG A 453 3.94 -20.84 11.74
CA ARG A 453 4.33 -19.81 10.77
C ARG A 453 3.07 -19.14 10.23
N ALA A 454 2.88 -17.85 10.50
CA ALA A 454 1.75 -17.07 10.01
C ALA A 454 2.22 -16.15 8.86
N GLU A 455 2.01 -16.57 7.61
CA GLU A 455 2.44 -15.79 6.44
C GLU A 455 1.31 -14.90 5.90
N PHE A 456 1.63 -13.65 5.55
CA PHE A 456 0.73 -12.75 4.85
C PHE A 456 1.49 -11.82 3.89
N HIS A 457 0.85 -11.48 2.77
CA HIS A 457 1.44 -10.62 1.72
C HIS A 457 0.92 -9.16 1.75
N GLU A 458 0.01 -8.84 2.67
CA GLU A 458 -0.47 -7.49 2.93
C GLU A 458 -0.77 -7.34 4.42
N VAL A 459 -0.55 -6.16 4.97
CA VAL A 459 -0.87 -5.85 6.37
C VAL A 459 -2.34 -5.40 6.40
N SER A 460 -3.25 -6.37 6.47
CA SER A 460 -4.69 -6.14 6.50
C SER A 460 -5.37 -7.05 7.51
N LYS A 461 -6.53 -6.63 8.06
CA LYS A 461 -7.24 -7.47 9.04
C LYS A 461 -7.54 -8.86 8.47
N SER A 462 -8.00 -8.89 7.20
CA SER A 462 -8.37 -10.11 6.50
C SER A 462 -7.18 -11.08 6.32
N ALA A 463 -6.00 -10.54 5.96
CA ALA A 463 -4.80 -11.35 5.80
C ALA A 463 -4.26 -11.85 7.14
N ILE A 464 -4.35 -11.06 8.21
CA ILE A 464 -3.94 -11.48 9.55
C ILE A 464 -4.86 -12.59 10.07
N ASP A 465 -6.19 -12.40 10.00
CA ASP A 465 -7.17 -13.42 10.40
C ASP A 465 -6.91 -14.74 9.64
N LYS A 466 -6.69 -14.67 8.32
CA LYS A 466 -6.36 -15.83 7.49
C LYS A 466 -5.05 -16.51 7.91
N SER A 467 -4.00 -15.74 8.19
CA SER A 467 -2.68 -16.28 8.58
C SER A 467 -2.71 -17.01 9.92
N ILE A 468 -3.67 -16.68 10.78
CA ILE A 468 -3.90 -17.34 12.08
C ILE A 468 -4.74 -18.60 11.90
N SER A 469 -5.75 -18.57 11.02
CA SER A 469 -6.62 -19.73 10.75
C SER A 469 -5.96 -20.80 9.88
N GLU A 470 -5.05 -20.41 8.99
CA GLU A 470 -4.32 -21.29 8.06
C GLU A 470 -2.79 -21.15 8.27
N PRO A 471 -2.25 -21.50 9.46
CA PRO A 471 -0.83 -21.39 9.71
C PRO A 471 -0.05 -22.53 9.04
N GLU A 472 1.20 -22.25 8.70
CA GLU A 472 2.13 -23.21 8.13
C GLU A 472 3.23 -23.61 9.13
N LYS A 473 4.14 -24.49 8.70
CA LYS A 473 5.37 -24.79 9.42
C LYS A 473 6.50 -23.92 8.87
N ILE A 474 7.52 -23.67 9.70
CA ILE A 474 8.74 -23.03 9.23
C ILE A 474 9.36 -23.88 8.10
N ASN A 475 9.68 -23.23 6.99
CA ASN A 475 10.30 -23.86 5.84
C ASN A 475 11.84 -23.85 5.99
N GLU A 476 12.40 -24.96 6.46
CA GLU A 476 13.85 -25.10 6.63
C GLU A 476 14.66 -24.91 5.34
N SER A 477 14.09 -25.21 4.17
CA SER A 477 14.80 -25.05 2.89
C SER A 477 15.06 -23.58 2.58
N LEU A 478 14.11 -22.69 2.89
CA LEU A 478 14.30 -21.25 2.79
C LEU A 478 15.37 -20.75 3.77
N VAL A 479 15.40 -21.29 5.00
CA VAL A 479 16.41 -20.98 6.01
C VAL A 479 17.80 -21.39 5.52
N LYS A 480 17.96 -22.62 5.01
CA LYS A 480 19.22 -23.15 4.47
C LYS A 480 19.71 -22.31 3.28
N SER A 481 18.82 -21.89 2.39
CA SER A 481 19.13 -20.96 1.29
C SER A 481 19.65 -19.61 1.81
N GLN A 482 19.00 -19.06 2.85
CA GLN A 482 19.44 -17.82 3.49
C GLN A 482 20.84 -17.97 4.11
N ILE A 483 21.10 -19.09 4.79
CA ILE A 483 22.40 -19.39 5.41
C ILE A 483 23.50 -19.42 4.35
N VAL A 484 23.29 -20.16 3.25
CA VAL A 484 24.26 -20.25 2.14
C VAL A 484 24.58 -18.86 1.60
N ARG A 485 23.56 -18.05 1.32
CA ARG A 485 23.77 -16.67 0.87
C ARG A 485 24.57 -15.85 1.88
N ARG A 486 24.24 -15.96 3.17
CA ARG A 486 24.87 -15.17 4.23
C ARG A 486 26.33 -15.56 4.43
N VAL A 487 26.64 -16.86 4.41
CA VAL A 487 28.00 -17.40 4.56
C VAL A 487 28.86 -17.05 3.35
N GLU A 488 28.36 -17.22 2.13
CA GLU A 488 29.14 -16.88 0.94
C GLU A 488 29.42 -15.37 0.85
N ASP A 489 28.43 -14.53 1.13
CA ASP A 489 28.62 -13.07 1.19
C ASP A 489 29.61 -12.68 2.30
N ARG A 490 29.66 -13.44 3.41
CA ARG A 490 30.63 -13.25 4.49
C ARG A 490 32.03 -13.59 4.03
N TRP A 491 32.25 -14.81 3.54
CA TRP A 491 33.56 -15.29 3.11
C TRP A 491 34.14 -14.43 1.98
N ILE A 492 33.43 -14.32 0.86
CA ILE A 492 33.93 -13.55 -0.29
C ILE A 492 34.06 -12.07 0.06
N GLY A 493 33.08 -11.53 0.80
CA GLY A 493 33.07 -10.13 1.17
C GLY A 493 34.24 -9.74 2.08
N TYR A 494 34.49 -10.50 3.15
CA TYR A 494 35.57 -10.21 4.09
C TYR A 494 36.94 -10.40 3.46
N GLU A 495 37.17 -11.53 2.81
CA GLU A 495 38.46 -11.85 2.19
C GLU A 495 38.85 -10.81 1.14
N LEU A 496 37.94 -10.52 0.20
CA LEU A 496 38.24 -9.51 -0.83
C LEU A 496 38.39 -8.11 -0.22
N SER A 497 37.67 -7.78 0.84
CA SER A 497 37.83 -6.48 1.51
C SER A 497 39.20 -6.36 2.19
N GLN A 498 39.70 -7.42 2.84
CA GLN A 498 41.04 -7.44 3.44
C GLN A 498 42.12 -7.28 2.35
N ARG A 499 42.01 -8.00 1.23
CA ARG A 499 42.91 -7.84 0.07
C ARG A 499 42.91 -6.42 -0.49
N LEU A 500 41.74 -5.77 -0.53
CA LEU A 500 41.65 -4.37 -0.92
C LEU A 500 42.37 -3.46 0.09
N TRP A 501 42.22 -3.71 1.40
CA TRP A 501 42.89 -2.90 2.43
C TRP A 501 44.42 -3.02 2.34
N GLU A 502 44.94 -4.23 2.11
CA GLU A 502 46.36 -4.49 1.90
C GLU A 502 46.89 -3.74 0.67
N MET A 503 46.21 -3.91 -0.47
CA MET A 503 46.67 -3.35 -1.75
C MET A 503 46.58 -1.81 -1.77
N PHE A 504 45.46 -1.25 -1.32
CA PHE A 504 45.22 0.18 -1.35
C PHE A 504 45.71 0.93 -0.10
N ARG A 505 46.21 0.21 0.91
CA ARG A 505 46.58 0.74 2.25
C ARG A 505 45.47 1.60 2.86
N GLN A 506 44.23 1.18 2.66
CA GLN A 506 43.05 1.93 3.08
C GLN A 506 42.00 0.99 3.66
N THR A 507 41.69 1.16 4.94
CA THR A 507 40.61 0.42 5.61
C THR A 507 39.23 0.94 5.18
N GLY A 508 38.20 0.12 5.35
CA GLY A 508 36.82 0.50 5.03
C GLY A 508 36.47 0.46 3.53
N LEU A 509 37.35 -0.06 2.67
CA LEU A 509 36.96 -0.54 1.34
C LEU A 509 36.13 -1.82 1.49
N SER A 510 35.21 -2.08 0.56
CA SER A 510 34.44 -3.32 0.56
C SER A 510 34.29 -3.90 -0.83
N ALA A 511 34.39 -5.22 -0.92
CA ALA A 511 34.07 -5.98 -2.11
C ALA A 511 32.96 -6.99 -1.81
N GLY A 512 32.29 -7.42 -2.86
CA GLY A 512 31.22 -8.41 -2.78
C GLY A 512 30.69 -8.66 -4.19
N ARG A 513 30.20 -9.86 -4.45
CA ARG A 513 29.89 -10.35 -5.80
C ARG A 513 29.04 -9.37 -6.62
N VAL A 514 27.91 -8.97 -6.05
CA VAL A 514 26.97 -8.02 -6.68
C VAL A 514 27.58 -6.61 -6.77
N GLN A 515 28.18 -6.12 -5.69
CA GLN A 515 28.78 -4.77 -5.66
C GLN A 515 29.87 -4.61 -6.73
N SER A 516 30.74 -5.61 -6.85
CA SER A 516 31.86 -5.64 -7.79
C SER A 516 31.40 -5.78 -9.24
N ALA A 517 30.35 -6.57 -9.51
CA ALA A 517 29.71 -6.65 -10.82
C ALA A 517 29.18 -5.28 -11.29
N LEU A 518 28.42 -4.58 -10.44
CA LEU A 518 27.89 -3.25 -10.76
C LEU A 518 29.01 -2.25 -11.05
N LEU A 519 30.04 -2.22 -10.21
CA LEU A 519 31.18 -1.33 -10.41
C LEU A 519 31.85 -1.55 -11.78
N ARG A 520 32.03 -2.82 -12.18
CA ARG A 520 32.58 -3.19 -13.49
C ARG A 520 31.71 -2.68 -14.65
N TRP A 521 30.38 -2.80 -14.55
CA TRP A 521 29.47 -2.29 -15.58
C TRP A 521 29.57 -0.78 -15.73
N ILE A 522 29.61 -0.06 -14.61
CA ILE A 522 29.72 1.40 -14.58
C ILE A 522 31.05 1.85 -15.19
N ILE A 523 32.16 1.19 -14.86
CA ILE A 523 33.48 1.48 -15.43
C ILE A 523 33.46 1.25 -16.95
N LYS A 524 33.01 0.07 -17.39
CA LYS A 524 32.93 -0.28 -18.81
C LYS A 524 32.08 0.73 -19.59
N ARG A 525 30.89 1.06 -19.10
CA ARG A 525 29.99 2.04 -19.73
C ARG A 525 30.62 3.43 -19.79
N TYR A 526 31.35 3.82 -18.75
CA TYR A 526 32.06 5.11 -18.72
C TYR A 526 33.23 5.16 -19.73
N GLU A 527 33.97 4.07 -19.90
CA GLU A 527 35.04 3.97 -20.90
C GLU A 527 34.49 4.03 -22.33
N GLU A 528 33.39 3.30 -22.60
CA GLU A 528 32.67 3.34 -23.87
C GLU A 528 32.14 4.75 -24.17
N TRP A 529 31.50 5.38 -23.19
CA TRP A 529 31.02 6.77 -23.26
C TRP A 529 32.15 7.75 -23.61
N LYS A 530 33.32 7.60 -22.97
CA LYS A 530 34.46 8.49 -23.19
C LYS A 530 35.04 8.33 -24.60
N LYS A 531 35.10 7.10 -25.13
CA LYS A 531 35.58 6.81 -26.50
C LYS A 531 34.67 7.40 -27.57
N ASP A 532 33.37 7.45 -27.28
CA ASP A 532 32.32 7.93 -28.17
C ASP A 532 32.03 9.45 -28.01
N LEU A 533 32.86 10.22 -27.31
CA LEU A 533 32.67 11.68 -27.22
C LEU A 533 32.90 12.38 -28.57
N HIS A 534 31.84 13.01 -29.09
CA HIS A 534 31.85 13.83 -30.30
C HIS A 534 30.75 14.90 -30.25
N TYR A 535 30.71 15.80 -31.24
CA TYR A 535 29.75 16.90 -31.25
C TYR A 535 28.36 16.50 -31.76
N TYR A 536 27.35 16.91 -30.99
CA TYR A 536 25.93 16.82 -31.32
C TYR A 536 25.36 18.21 -31.58
N TYR A 537 24.38 18.29 -32.48
CA TYR A 537 23.73 19.50 -32.92
C TYR A 537 22.22 19.32 -32.83
N ARG A 538 21.56 20.11 -31.99
CA ARG A 538 20.11 20.26 -32.00
C ARG A 538 19.74 21.38 -32.95
N LEU A 539 18.99 21.03 -34.00
CA LEU A 539 18.39 21.99 -34.92
C LEU A 539 16.95 22.22 -34.47
N GLU A 540 16.65 23.45 -34.09
CA GLU A 540 15.31 23.87 -33.67
C GLU A 540 14.56 24.45 -34.88
N PHE A 541 13.34 23.97 -35.10
CA PHE A 541 12.43 24.40 -36.15
C PHE A 541 11.12 24.90 -35.51
N ASN A 542 10.23 25.47 -36.32
CA ASN A 542 8.93 25.89 -35.82
C ASN A 542 8.09 24.65 -35.42
N GLY A 543 7.97 24.41 -34.11
CA GLY A 543 7.14 23.33 -33.53
C GLY A 543 7.85 21.99 -33.28
N PHE A 544 9.12 21.81 -33.66
CA PHE A 544 9.88 20.58 -33.35
C PHE A 544 11.39 20.82 -33.36
N SER A 545 12.17 19.82 -32.93
CA SER A 545 13.62 19.84 -33.04
C SER A 545 14.14 18.46 -33.42
N ILE A 546 15.26 18.41 -34.13
CA ILE A 546 15.98 17.16 -34.41
C ILE A 546 17.38 17.26 -33.84
N VAL A 547 17.98 16.11 -33.54
CA VAL A 547 19.37 16.02 -33.10
C VAL A 547 20.14 15.20 -34.13
N ILE A 548 21.23 15.78 -34.63
CA ILE A 548 22.19 15.10 -35.50
C ILE A 548 23.58 15.16 -34.86
N ASP A 549 24.41 14.20 -35.19
CA ASP A 549 25.77 14.04 -34.69
C ASP A 549 26.78 14.08 -35.84
N TYR A 550 28.06 14.33 -35.55
CA TYR A 550 29.14 14.11 -36.53
C TYR A 550 30.32 13.44 -35.79
N PRO A 551 30.47 12.10 -35.88
CA PRO A 551 31.45 11.35 -35.07
C PRO A 551 32.90 11.80 -35.23
N ASN A 552 33.24 12.37 -36.39
CA ASN A 552 34.59 12.86 -36.69
C ASN A 552 34.89 14.24 -36.10
N ILE A 553 33.88 14.96 -35.59
CA ILE A 553 34.06 16.29 -35.00
C ILE A 553 34.22 16.13 -33.49
N LYS A 554 35.44 16.40 -33.00
CA LYS A 554 35.79 16.20 -31.58
C LYS A 554 36.32 17.46 -30.89
N THR A 555 36.69 18.51 -31.64
CA THR A 555 37.25 19.74 -31.06
C THR A 555 36.23 20.88 -31.01
N ILE A 556 36.43 21.82 -30.07
CA ILE A 556 35.56 23.00 -29.89
C ILE A 556 35.51 23.86 -31.16
N THR A 557 36.65 24.01 -31.84
CA THR A 557 36.77 24.84 -33.04
C THR A 557 35.97 24.25 -34.20
N GLU A 558 36.14 22.97 -34.49
CA GLU A 558 35.38 22.26 -35.53
C GLU A 558 33.88 22.23 -35.22
N GLY A 559 33.54 22.04 -33.94
CA GLY A 559 32.16 22.05 -33.46
C GLY A 559 31.45 23.38 -33.75
N LYS A 560 32.10 24.50 -33.40
CA LYS A 560 31.56 25.84 -33.68
C LYS A 560 31.44 26.12 -35.18
N ALA A 561 32.44 25.72 -35.97
CA ALA A 561 32.43 25.91 -37.41
C ALA A 561 31.24 25.16 -38.07
N LYS A 562 31.01 23.90 -37.66
CA LYS A 562 29.89 23.12 -38.17
C LYS A 562 28.53 23.65 -37.70
N ALA A 563 28.43 24.18 -36.48
CA ALA A 563 27.20 24.80 -36.00
C ALA A 563 26.76 25.97 -36.88
N ARG A 564 27.69 26.87 -37.26
CA ARG A 564 27.43 27.99 -38.19
C ARG A 564 26.95 27.51 -39.56
N GLN A 565 27.54 26.42 -40.07
CA GLN A 565 27.08 25.82 -41.34
C GLN A 565 25.65 25.28 -41.28
N LEU A 566 25.18 24.86 -40.09
CA LEU A 566 23.85 24.30 -39.91
C LEU A 566 22.76 25.35 -39.70
N GLU A 567 23.11 26.61 -39.46
CA GLU A 567 22.14 27.71 -39.31
C GLU A 567 21.37 27.98 -40.61
N SER A 568 21.99 27.74 -41.77
CA SER A 568 21.34 27.87 -43.09
C SER A 568 20.72 26.56 -43.60
N ALA A 569 20.72 25.49 -42.81
CA ALA A 569 20.21 24.19 -43.24
C ALA A 569 18.67 24.17 -43.35
N ILE A 570 18.17 23.31 -44.23
CA ILE A 570 16.73 23.10 -44.45
C ILE A 570 16.42 21.63 -44.17
N PHE A 571 15.38 21.38 -43.36
CA PHE A 571 14.81 20.05 -43.20
C PHE A 571 13.72 19.85 -44.24
N GLU A 572 13.92 18.88 -45.13
CA GLU A 572 12.99 18.51 -46.18
C GLU A 572 12.34 17.17 -45.87
N VAL A 573 11.01 17.15 -45.72
CA VAL A 573 10.25 15.93 -45.46
C VAL A 573 10.14 15.10 -46.74
N LYS A 574 10.74 13.91 -46.73
CA LYS A 574 10.74 12.99 -47.89
C LYS A 574 9.61 11.97 -47.82
N GLU A 575 9.33 11.47 -46.62
CA GLU A 575 8.35 10.41 -46.41
C GLU A 575 7.61 10.62 -45.10
N VAL A 576 6.29 10.42 -45.11
CA VAL A 576 5.44 10.41 -43.92
C VAL A 576 4.61 9.13 -43.95
N LYS A 577 4.68 8.35 -42.87
CA LYS A 577 3.90 7.13 -42.67
C LYS A 577 3.13 7.23 -41.35
N SER A 578 1.81 7.02 -41.41
CA SER A 578 0.98 6.85 -40.21
C SER A 578 0.77 5.36 -39.94
N ILE A 579 0.91 4.95 -38.68
CA ILE A 579 0.76 3.57 -38.24
C ILE A 579 -0.19 3.55 -37.04
N SER A 580 -1.35 2.92 -37.22
CA SER A 580 -2.22 2.60 -36.08
C SER A 580 -1.65 1.40 -35.33
N LYS A 581 -1.47 1.54 -34.01
CA LYS A 581 -0.89 0.51 -33.15
C LYS A 581 -1.74 0.33 -31.89
N ILE A 582 -2.05 -0.92 -31.57
CA ILE A 582 -2.60 -1.28 -30.26
C ILE A 582 -1.43 -1.37 -29.28
N ILE A 583 -1.53 -0.65 -28.17
CA ILE A 583 -0.56 -0.69 -27.07
C ILE A 583 -1.19 -1.38 -25.87
N GLN A 584 -0.50 -2.39 -25.36
CA GLN A 584 -0.90 -3.09 -24.15
C GLN A 584 -0.61 -2.20 -22.94
N PRO A 585 -1.46 -2.23 -21.89
CA PRO A 585 -1.09 -1.64 -20.63
C PRO A 585 0.14 -2.37 -20.08
N PRO A 586 0.96 -1.68 -19.31
CA PRO A 586 2.09 -2.33 -18.69
C PRO A 586 1.66 -3.22 -17.51
N ALA A 587 2.46 -4.24 -17.21
CA ALA A 587 2.26 -5.11 -16.04
C ALA A 587 2.26 -4.30 -14.73
N PRO A 588 1.59 -4.79 -13.67
CA PRO A 588 1.68 -4.17 -12.34
C PRO A 588 3.13 -4.18 -11.85
N TYR A 589 3.44 -3.33 -10.86
CA TYR A 589 4.82 -3.19 -10.42
C TYR A 589 5.35 -4.47 -9.76
N THR A 590 6.57 -4.82 -10.15
CA THR A 590 7.55 -5.56 -9.35
C THR A 590 8.49 -4.57 -8.67
N THR A 591 9.37 -5.03 -7.78
CA THR A 591 10.34 -4.15 -7.12
C THR A 591 11.24 -3.43 -8.13
N ASP A 592 11.77 -4.13 -9.14
CA ASP A 592 12.67 -3.53 -10.14
C ASP A 592 11.98 -2.49 -11.04
N THR A 593 10.75 -2.78 -11.47
CA THR A 593 9.97 -1.85 -12.32
C THR A 593 9.50 -0.65 -11.51
N MET A 594 9.11 -0.83 -10.24
CA MET A 594 8.81 0.28 -9.32
C MET A 594 10.05 1.17 -9.14
N LEU A 595 11.19 0.59 -8.75
CA LEU A 595 12.40 1.36 -8.48
C LEU A 595 12.88 2.12 -9.71
N SER A 596 12.89 1.48 -10.88
CA SER A 596 13.37 2.13 -12.11
C SER A 596 12.41 3.23 -12.60
N GLU A 597 11.10 3.00 -12.60
CA GLU A 597 10.14 3.98 -13.09
C GLU A 597 9.96 5.16 -12.13
N VAL A 598 9.76 4.87 -10.83
CA VAL A 598 9.57 5.91 -9.80
C VAL A 598 10.83 6.77 -9.68
N SER A 599 12.03 6.19 -9.77
CA SER A 599 13.26 6.97 -9.74
C SER A 599 13.37 7.92 -10.94
N SER A 600 12.99 7.45 -12.13
CA SER A 600 12.96 8.28 -13.34
C SER A 600 11.95 9.42 -13.26
N VAL A 601 10.74 9.13 -12.75
CA VAL A 601 9.60 10.04 -12.72
C VAL A 601 9.66 11.03 -11.56
N LEU A 602 9.85 10.54 -10.34
CA LEU A 602 9.84 11.35 -9.12
C LEU A 602 11.22 11.84 -8.69
N LYS A 603 12.29 11.44 -9.39
CA LYS A 603 13.69 11.80 -9.06
C LYS A 603 14.10 11.39 -7.64
N MET A 604 13.57 10.26 -7.18
CA MET A 604 13.92 9.66 -5.89
C MET A 604 15.00 8.59 -6.06
N SER A 605 15.85 8.41 -5.06
CA SER A 605 16.82 7.31 -5.06
C SER A 605 16.11 5.97 -4.83
N PRO A 606 16.63 4.83 -5.33
CA PRO A 606 16.07 3.50 -5.03
C PRO A 606 16.01 3.21 -3.53
N THR A 607 16.96 3.72 -2.73
CA THR A 607 16.94 3.56 -1.27
C THR A 607 15.75 4.27 -0.65
N GLU A 608 15.50 5.51 -1.05
CA GLU A 608 14.35 6.28 -0.59
C GLU A 608 13.02 5.62 -1.00
N ILE A 609 12.92 5.16 -2.25
CA ILE A 609 11.72 4.48 -2.76
C ILE A 609 11.43 3.20 -1.96
N MET A 610 12.46 2.39 -1.68
CA MET A 610 12.30 1.18 -0.85
C MET A 610 11.83 1.51 0.55
N GLN A 611 12.37 2.56 1.19
CA GLN A 611 11.91 2.98 2.51
C GLN A 611 10.44 3.43 2.48
N LEU A 612 10.06 4.27 1.52
CA LEU A 612 8.67 4.71 1.38
C LEU A 612 7.72 3.53 1.08
N ALA A 613 8.17 2.53 0.31
CA ALA A 613 7.38 1.35 0.01
C ALA A 613 7.23 0.43 1.23
N GLN A 614 8.29 0.23 2.01
CA GLN A 614 8.21 -0.42 3.33
C GLN A 614 7.19 0.30 4.20
N ASP A 615 7.26 1.64 4.24
CA ASP A 615 6.39 2.44 5.07
C ASP A 615 4.90 2.33 4.66
N LEU A 616 4.61 2.28 3.36
CA LEU A 616 3.26 2.05 2.83
C LEU A 616 2.76 0.63 3.10
N PHE A 617 3.63 -0.37 3.02
CA PHE A 617 3.31 -1.76 3.32
C PHE A 617 2.96 -1.93 4.81
N GLU A 618 3.81 -1.43 5.70
CA GLU A 618 3.60 -1.48 7.16
C GLU A 618 2.37 -0.68 7.61
N ALA A 619 1.96 0.33 6.85
CA ALA A 619 0.75 1.10 7.07
C ALA A 619 -0.52 0.40 6.52
N GLY A 620 -0.40 -0.75 5.87
CA GLY A 620 -1.53 -1.48 5.29
C GLY A 620 -2.17 -0.74 4.11
N LEU A 621 -1.35 -0.14 3.24
CA LEU A 621 -1.79 0.59 2.05
C LEU A 621 -1.44 -0.11 0.74
N ILE A 622 -0.36 -0.92 0.72
CA ILE A 622 0.07 -1.72 -0.43
C ILE A 622 0.42 -3.15 -0.02
N THR A 623 0.48 -4.05 -0.99
CA THR A 623 1.04 -5.41 -0.83
C THR A 623 2.56 -5.38 -0.62
N TYR A 624 3.13 -6.53 -0.27
CA TYR A 624 4.56 -6.66 -0.01
C TYR A 624 5.41 -6.16 -1.18
N HIS A 625 6.28 -5.20 -0.90
CA HIS A 625 6.99 -4.40 -1.90
C HIS A 625 8.29 -5.06 -2.41
N ARG A 626 8.73 -6.18 -1.81
CA ARG A 626 9.90 -6.96 -2.25
C ARG A 626 9.45 -8.21 -3.01
N THR A 627 9.04 -8.00 -4.26
CA THR A 627 8.47 -9.03 -5.13
C THR A 627 9.05 -8.92 -6.54
N ASP A 628 9.32 -10.05 -7.16
CA ASP A 628 9.67 -10.18 -8.57
C ASP A 628 8.52 -10.74 -9.42
N SER A 629 7.36 -10.98 -8.80
CA SER A 629 6.15 -11.50 -9.42
C SER A 629 5.23 -10.38 -9.90
N THR A 630 4.66 -10.56 -11.08
CA THR A 630 3.59 -9.70 -11.61
C THR A 630 2.19 -10.28 -11.36
N ARG A 631 2.08 -11.44 -10.70
CA ARG A 631 0.81 -12.13 -10.44
C ARG A 631 -0.16 -11.24 -9.66
N VAL A 632 -1.43 -11.29 -10.03
CA VAL A 632 -2.54 -10.59 -9.34
C VAL A 632 -3.43 -11.63 -8.63
N SER A 633 -3.73 -11.39 -7.35
CA SER A 633 -4.61 -12.25 -6.54
C SER A 633 -6.10 -12.02 -6.86
N PRO A 634 -7.00 -12.96 -6.45
CA PRO A 634 -8.44 -12.74 -6.52
C PRO A 634 -8.91 -11.44 -5.87
N GLN A 635 -8.29 -11.07 -4.73
CA GLN A 635 -8.59 -9.81 -4.04
C GLN A 635 -8.16 -8.61 -4.88
N GLY A 636 -7.00 -8.69 -5.55
CA GLY A 636 -6.55 -7.69 -6.51
C GLY A 636 -7.56 -7.45 -7.64
N PHE A 637 -8.15 -8.51 -8.21
CA PHE A 637 -9.20 -8.37 -9.22
C PHE A 637 -10.44 -7.65 -8.69
N LYS A 638 -10.87 -7.98 -7.47
CA LYS A 638 -12.02 -7.31 -6.83
C LYS A 638 -11.75 -5.81 -6.69
N ILE A 639 -10.58 -5.43 -6.16
CA ILE A 639 -10.17 -4.04 -5.99
C ILE A 639 -10.17 -3.29 -7.33
N ALA A 640 -9.53 -3.86 -8.35
CA ALA A 640 -9.44 -3.25 -9.67
C ALA A 640 -10.82 -3.11 -10.33
N LYS A 641 -11.63 -4.18 -10.32
CA LYS A 641 -13.00 -4.16 -10.86
C LYS A 641 -13.83 -3.08 -10.17
N THR A 642 -13.81 -3.03 -8.85
CA THR A 642 -14.57 -2.01 -8.09
C THR A 642 -14.16 -0.60 -8.51
N TYR A 643 -12.87 -0.26 -8.52
CA TYR A 643 -12.45 1.10 -8.85
C TYR A 643 -12.72 1.47 -10.31
N ILE A 644 -12.34 0.60 -11.26
CA ILE A 644 -12.45 0.86 -12.69
C ILE A 644 -13.91 0.97 -13.11
N SER A 645 -14.76 0.03 -12.66
CA SER A 645 -16.20 0.10 -12.97
C SER A 645 -16.85 1.36 -12.41
N GLN A 646 -16.44 1.84 -11.23
CA GLN A 646 -16.99 3.05 -10.63
C GLN A 646 -16.53 4.34 -11.31
N LYS A 647 -15.28 4.41 -11.78
CA LYS A 647 -14.68 5.63 -12.35
C LYS A 647 -14.83 5.73 -13.87
N TYR A 648 -14.71 4.61 -14.57
CA TYR A 648 -14.64 4.55 -16.03
C TYR A 648 -15.76 3.73 -16.68
N GLY A 649 -16.53 2.98 -15.88
CA GLY A 649 -17.55 2.05 -16.35
C GLY A 649 -17.02 0.62 -16.52
N GLU A 650 -17.92 -0.36 -16.43
CA GLU A 650 -17.54 -1.79 -16.45
C GLU A 650 -16.87 -2.22 -17.77
N ASN A 651 -17.19 -1.53 -18.88
CA ASN A 651 -16.60 -1.80 -20.20
C ASN A 651 -15.12 -1.40 -20.32
N GLU A 652 -14.55 -0.74 -19.33
CA GLU A 652 -13.13 -0.36 -19.31
C GLU A 652 -12.27 -1.35 -18.51
N TYR A 653 -12.89 -2.28 -17.78
CA TYR A 653 -12.21 -3.31 -16.99
C TYR A 653 -11.91 -4.57 -17.83
N LEU A 654 -10.67 -5.03 -17.81
CA LEU A 654 -10.22 -6.27 -18.44
C LEU A 654 -9.29 -7.03 -17.45
N PRO A 655 -9.78 -8.09 -16.79
CA PRO A 655 -8.98 -8.84 -15.81
C PRO A 655 -7.77 -9.49 -16.48
N ARG A 656 -6.58 -9.28 -15.90
CA ARG A 656 -5.34 -9.94 -16.31
C ARG A 656 -4.59 -10.45 -15.09
N GLN A 657 -4.40 -11.77 -15.03
CA GLN A 657 -3.63 -12.43 -13.97
C GLN A 657 -2.13 -12.08 -14.04
N TRP A 658 -1.64 -11.78 -15.25
CA TRP A 658 -0.22 -11.56 -15.55
C TRP A 658 0.61 -12.81 -15.29
N GLY A 659 1.63 -12.76 -14.42
CA GLY A 659 2.48 -13.91 -14.14
C GLY A 659 1.73 -15.10 -13.52
N TYR A 660 2.24 -16.32 -13.77
CA TYR A 660 1.63 -17.58 -13.30
C TYR A 660 2.37 -18.25 -12.14
N LEU A 661 3.63 -17.89 -11.88
CA LEU A 661 4.53 -18.63 -10.98
C LEU A 661 4.80 -17.86 -9.68
N GLY A 662 4.75 -18.57 -8.55
CA GLY A 662 5.17 -18.10 -7.22
C GLY A 662 4.01 -17.74 -6.27
N ALA A 663 4.28 -17.86 -4.97
CA ALA A 663 3.36 -17.47 -3.90
C ALA A 663 3.18 -15.93 -3.83
N HIS A 664 4.21 -15.17 -4.20
CA HIS A 664 4.20 -13.70 -4.11
C HIS A 664 3.28 -13.03 -5.14
N GLU A 665 2.66 -11.94 -4.71
CA GLU A 665 1.86 -11.04 -5.53
C GLU A 665 2.68 -9.84 -6.03
N CYS A 666 2.20 -9.17 -7.08
CA CYS A 666 2.70 -7.86 -7.49
C CYS A 666 2.49 -6.77 -6.42
N ILE A 667 3.15 -5.63 -6.61
CA ILE A 667 2.96 -4.42 -5.78
C ILE A 667 1.70 -3.68 -6.26
N ARG A 668 0.67 -3.66 -5.41
CA ARG A 668 -0.64 -3.04 -5.69
C ARG A 668 -1.23 -2.39 -4.43
N PRO A 669 -2.21 -1.47 -4.56
CA PRO A 669 -3.00 -1.02 -3.42
C PRO A 669 -3.83 -2.16 -2.81
N VAL A 670 -4.12 -2.07 -1.51
CA VAL A 670 -4.98 -3.04 -0.80
C VAL A 670 -6.46 -2.64 -0.76
N ARG A 671 -6.78 -1.41 -1.17
CA ARG A 671 -8.15 -0.88 -1.23
C ARG A 671 -8.38 -0.09 -2.53
N PRO A 672 -9.61 -0.02 -3.05
CA PRO A 672 -9.95 0.73 -4.27
C PRO A 672 -10.04 2.25 -3.99
N ILE A 673 -8.96 2.83 -3.47
CA ILE A 673 -8.88 4.21 -2.98
C ILE A 673 -7.75 4.91 -3.73
N ASP A 674 -8.06 5.90 -4.56
CA ASP A 674 -7.02 6.66 -5.26
C ASP A 674 -6.29 7.65 -4.35
N LYS A 675 -5.31 8.35 -4.91
CA LYS A 675 -4.49 9.33 -4.19
C LYS A 675 -5.34 10.40 -3.48
N GLU A 676 -6.31 10.96 -4.18
CA GLU A 676 -7.15 12.04 -3.70
C GLU A 676 -8.05 11.56 -2.56
N GLN A 677 -8.67 10.39 -2.74
CA GLN A 677 -9.48 9.76 -1.70
C GLN A 677 -8.64 9.38 -0.48
N LEU A 678 -7.42 8.86 -0.67
CA LEU A 678 -6.52 8.49 0.42
C LEU A 678 -6.17 9.70 1.29
N ILE A 679 -5.85 10.84 0.66
CA ILE A 679 -5.58 12.10 1.39
C ILE A 679 -6.79 12.48 2.25
N ASP A 680 -8.00 12.43 1.68
CA ASP A 680 -9.22 12.81 2.39
C ASP A 680 -9.48 11.88 3.58
N LEU A 681 -9.38 10.56 3.38
CA LEU A 681 -9.60 9.55 4.43
C LEU A 681 -8.57 9.62 5.55
N LEU A 682 -7.30 9.88 5.23
CA LEU A 682 -6.24 10.11 6.23
C LEU A 682 -6.54 11.35 7.07
N LYS A 683 -6.88 12.46 6.40
CA LYS A 683 -7.22 13.72 7.10
C LYS A 683 -8.46 13.56 7.97
N GLU A 684 -9.43 12.76 7.56
CA GLU A 684 -10.66 12.50 8.32
C GLU A 684 -10.45 11.54 9.50
N GLY A 685 -9.27 10.92 9.59
CA GLY A 685 -9.00 9.91 10.62
C GLY A 685 -9.81 8.63 10.42
N VAL A 686 -10.34 8.42 9.21
CA VAL A 686 -10.99 7.17 8.80
C VAL A 686 -9.92 6.11 8.60
N ILE A 687 -8.87 6.43 7.84
CA ILE A 687 -7.65 5.63 7.78
C ILE A 687 -6.68 6.24 8.79
N LYS A 688 -6.34 5.46 9.83
CA LYS A 688 -5.34 5.84 10.83
C LYS A 688 -4.07 5.06 10.56
N THR A 689 -3.01 5.76 10.21
CA THR A 689 -1.69 5.15 10.05
C THR A 689 -0.84 5.40 11.30
N VAL A 690 -0.05 4.40 11.66
CA VAL A 690 0.88 4.47 12.80
C VAL A 690 1.94 5.53 12.57
N GLN A 691 2.36 5.68 11.32
CA GLN A 691 3.36 6.63 10.90
C GLN A 691 2.78 7.70 9.97
N PRO A 692 3.31 8.93 10.02
CA PRO A 692 2.86 10.01 9.15
C PRO A 692 3.07 9.68 7.67
N ILE A 693 1.99 9.72 6.89
CA ILE A 693 2.06 9.56 5.44
C ILE A 693 2.40 10.93 4.83
N THR A 694 3.63 11.06 4.36
CA THR A 694 4.16 12.31 3.78
C THR A 694 3.73 12.50 2.32
N PRO A 695 3.90 13.70 1.73
CA PRO A 695 3.63 13.91 0.30
C PRO A 695 4.40 12.96 -0.63
N LYS A 696 5.62 12.54 -0.25
CA LYS A 696 6.40 11.55 -1.02
C LYS A 696 5.78 10.16 -0.99
N HIS A 697 5.25 9.72 0.16
CA HIS A 697 4.48 8.48 0.26
C HIS A 697 3.26 8.51 -0.66
N ILE A 698 2.51 9.62 -0.64
CA ILE A 698 1.34 9.80 -1.49
C ILE A 698 1.72 9.78 -2.98
N ALA A 699 2.85 10.38 -3.36
CA ALA A 699 3.34 10.34 -4.73
C ALA A 699 3.70 8.92 -5.20
N LEU A 700 4.40 8.15 -4.35
CA LEU A 700 4.70 6.74 -4.62
C LEU A 700 3.42 5.90 -4.70
N TYR A 701 2.53 6.03 -3.72
CA TYR A 701 1.24 5.34 -3.70
C TYR A 701 0.44 5.61 -4.99
N ASN A 702 0.39 6.86 -5.45
CA ASN A 702 -0.28 7.23 -6.69
C ASN A 702 0.31 6.53 -7.92
N MET A 703 1.64 6.40 -7.99
CA MET A 703 2.28 5.66 -9.08
C MET A 703 1.89 4.18 -9.03
N ILE A 704 1.95 3.56 -7.84
CA ILE A 704 1.57 2.14 -7.64
C ILE A 704 0.11 1.93 -8.04
N PHE A 705 -0.78 2.79 -7.54
CA PHE A 705 -2.20 2.75 -7.79
C PHE A 705 -2.52 2.85 -9.29
N ARG A 706 -2.03 3.90 -9.96
CA ARG A 706 -2.28 4.12 -11.39
C ARG A 706 -1.74 3.00 -12.25
N ARG A 707 -0.54 2.49 -11.93
CA ARG A 707 0.08 1.37 -12.63
C ARG A 707 -0.75 0.10 -12.50
N PHE A 708 -1.19 -0.22 -11.29
CA PHE A 708 -2.01 -1.39 -11.03
C PHE A 708 -3.37 -1.31 -11.74
N MET A 709 -4.08 -0.19 -11.62
CA MET A 709 -5.38 0.00 -12.30
C MET A 709 -5.23 -0.10 -13.82
N ALA A 710 -4.24 0.58 -14.40
CA ALA A 710 -3.96 0.48 -15.83
C ALA A 710 -3.69 -0.96 -16.29
N SER A 711 -2.98 -1.75 -15.48
CA SER A 711 -2.70 -3.17 -15.77
C SER A 711 -3.97 -4.04 -15.89
N GLN A 712 -5.13 -3.54 -15.43
CA GLN A 712 -6.43 -4.21 -15.45
C GLN A 712 -7.46 -3.49 -16.36
N MET A 713 -7.02 -2.55 -17.21
CA MET A 713 -7.89 -1.82 -18.16
C MET A 713 -7.71 -2.25 -19.62
N TYR A 714 -8.68 -1.99 -20.52
CA TYR A 714 -8.51 -2.33 -21.94
C TYR A 714 -7.26 -1.67 -22.59
N PRO A 715 -6.64 -2.33 -23.59
CA PRO A 715 -5.55 -1.73 -24.37
C PRO A 715 -5.95 -0.41 -25.03
N ALA A 716 -4.97 0.47 -25.24
CA ALA A 716 -5.20 1.71 -25.97
C ALA A 716 -4.85 1.54 -27.45
N THR A 717 -5.51 2.31 -28.32
CA THR A 717 -5.16 2.38 -29.74
C THR A 717 -4.61 3.76 -30.02
N ILE A 718 -3.38 3.82 -30.54
CA ILE A 718 -2.69 5.06 -30.85
C ILE A 718 -2.35 5.15 -32.34
N GLU A 719 -2.29 6.36 -32.86
CA GLU A 719 -1.72 6.64 -34.18
C GLU A 719 -0.30 7.19 -34.01
N MET A 720 0.69 6.45 -34.49
CA MET A 720 2.07 6.89 -34.59
C MET A 720 2.33 7.50 -35.96
N GLN A 721 3.13 8.56 -36.03
CA GLN A 721 3.64 9.10 -37.28
C GLN A 721 5.15 8.91 -37.34
N LYS A 722 5.64 8.32 -38.44
CA LYS A 722 7.05 8.18 -38.79
C LYS A 722 7.36 9.09 -39.96
N VAL A 723 8.33 9.98 -39.78
CA VAL A 723 8.72 10.98 -40.76
C VAL A 723 10.18 10.79 -41.11
N LYS A 724 10.49 10.50 -42.37
CA LYS A 724 11.86 10.56 -42.87
C LYS A 724 12.06 11.91 -43.54
N GLY A 725 13.01 12.68 -43.04
CA GLY A 725 13.42 13.93 -43.68
C GLY A 725 14.91 14.00 -43.87
N ARG A 726 15.33 14.94 -44.70
CA ARG A 726 16.72 15.17 -45.05
C ARG A 726 17.15 16.53 -44.53
N VAL A 727 18.29 16.59 -43.83
CA VAL A 727 19.03 17.83 -43.57
C VAL A 727 20.40 17.69 -44.18
N ASN A 728 20.73 18.52 -45.17
CA ASN A 728 21.95 18.44 -45.96
C ASN A 728 22.16 17.01 -46.52
N ASP A 729 23.22 16.33 -46.07
CA ASP A 729 23.63 14.97 -46.45
C ASP A 729 23.07 13.88 -45.52
N LYS A 730 22.39 14.24 -44.42
CA LYS A 730 21.86 13.28 -43.45
C LYS A 730 20.36 13.03 -43.61
N ILE A 731 19.98 11.75 -43.54
CA ILE A 731 18.60 11.32 -43.38
C ILE A 731 18.32 11.20 -41.87
N VAL A 732 17.23 11.80 -41.43
CA VAL A 732 16.78 11.81 -40.04
C VAL A 732 15.37 11.26 -39.98
N GLU A 733 15.14 10.34 -39.04
CA GLU A 733 13.81 9.80 -38.76
C GLU A 733 13.25 10.41 -37.48
N ILE A 734 12.02 10.94 -37.57
CA ILE A 734 11.25 11.43 -36.43
C ILE A 734 10.08 10.47 -36.25
N GLU A 735 9.95 9.89 -35.06
CA GLU A 735 8.83 9.03 -34.69
C GLU A 735 8.16 9.57 -33.42
N GLY A 736 6.83 9.60 -33.42
CA GLY A 736 6.07 10.01 -32.24
C GLY A 736 4.57 9.79 -32.35
N LEU A 737 3.90 10.06 -31.24
CA LEU A 737 2.46 9.96 -31.11
C LEU A 737 1.80 11.12 -31.85
N ARG A 738 0.90 10.82 -32.79
CA ARG A 738 0.06 11.82 -33.45
C ARG A 738 -1.20 12.07 -32.62
N GLN A 739 -1.94 10.99 -32.32
CA GLN A 739 -3.16 11.05 -31.52
C GLN A 739 -3.48 9.71 -30.87
N ILE A 740 -4.34 9.75 -29.85
CA ILE A 740 -4.91 8.56 -29.21
C ILE A 740 -6.29 8.32 -29.84
N ILE A 741 -6.45 7.20 -30.54
CA ILE A 741 -7.71 6.82 -31.22
C ILE A 741 -8.69 6.23 -30.20
N LYS A 742 -8.20 5.34 -29.33
CA LYS A 742 -8.97 4.77 -28.21
C LYS A 742 -8.11 4.85 -26.95
N ALA A 743 -8.65 5.48 -25.91
CA ALA A 743 -7.86 5.79 -24.71
C ALA A 743 -7.52 4.54 -23.87
N GLY A 744 -8.46 3.63 -23.62
CA GLY A 744 -8.22 2.44 -22.78
C GLY A 744 -7.51 2.81 -21.47
N PHE A 745 -6.46 2.07 -21.11
CA PHE A 745 -5.66 2.33 -19.90
C PHE A 745 -5.01 3.73 -19.83
N THR A 746 -4.87 4.44 -20.95
CA THR A 746 -4.23 5.77 -20.98
C THR A 746 -5.10 6.86 -20.33
N GLN A 747 -6.36 6.55 -20.00
CA GLN A 747 -7.20 7.39 -19.15
C GLN A 747 -6.63 7.53 -17.73
N GLU A 748 -6.01 6.47 -17.20
CA GLU A 748 -5.47 6.44 -15.83
C GLU A 748 -3.94 6.60 -15.81
N TYR A 749 -3.24 6.10 -16.85
CA TYR A 749 -1.79 6.02 -16.87
C TYR A 749 -1.16 6.43 -18.21
N LYS A 750 -0.46 7.57 -18.24
CA LYS A 750 0.12 8.18 -19.46
C LYS A 750 1.65 8.21 -19.51
N TRP A 751 2.35 7.75 -18.47
CA TRP A 751 3.80 7.95 -18.29
C TRP A 751 4.68 7.30 -19.36
N ASN A 752 4.19 6.25 -20.03
CA ASN A 752 4.93 5.50 -21.04
C ASN A 752 4.42 5.70 -22.47
N LEU A 753 3.66 6.78 -22.71
CA LEU A 753 3.25 7.11 -24.08
C LEU A 753 4.42 7.72 -24.87
N PRO A 754 4.54 7.39 -26.17
CA PRO A 754 5.50 8.04 -27.05
C PRO A 754 5.29 9.55 -27.04
N LYS A 755 6.37 10.32 -27.22
CA LYS A 755 6.29 11.79 -27.26
C LYS A 755 5.33 12.22 -28.37
N GLN A 756 4.46 13.17 -28.05
CA GLN A 756 3.61 13.79 -29.05
C GLN A 756 4.46 14.60 -30.02
N ILE A 757 4.19 14.46 -31.33
CA ILE A 757 4.91 15.18 -32.38
C ILE A 757 3.94 16.01 -33.23
N ALA A 758 4.48 17.04 -33.89
CA ALA A 758 3.75 17.80 -34.88
C ALA A 758 3.28 16.91 -36.04
N THR A 759 2.23 17.35 -36.75
CA THR A 759 1.80 16.66 -37.97
C THR A 759 2.61 17.16 -39.16
N PHE A 760 3.22 16.22 -39.87
CA PHE A 760 4.02 16.51 -41.07
C PHE A 760 3.28 16.10 -42.34
N THR A 761 3.55 16.81 -43.44
CA THR A 761 3.13 16.43 -44.79
C THR A 761 4.35 16.20 -45.70
N LYS A 762 4.19 15.35 -46.72
CA LYS A 762 5.27 15.07 -47.69
C LYS A 762 5.65 16.35 -48.44
N ASN A 763 6.94 16.53 -48.72
CA ASN A 763 7.54 17.68 -49.39
C ASN A 763 7.46 19.01 -48.60
N GLN A 764 7.06 18.96 -47.33
CA GLN A 764 7.13 20.12 -46.45
C GLN A 764 8.60 20.45 -46.12
N THR A 765 8.93 21.73 -46.08
CA THR A 765 10.28 22.21 -45.75
C THR A 765 10.24 23.11 -44.52
N PHE A 766 11.29 23.02 -43.71
CA PHE A 766 11.45 23.83 -42.50
C PHE A 766 12.85 24.42 -42.45
N LYS A 767 12.94 25.73 -42.25
CA LYS A 767 14.22 26.43 -42.03
C LYS A 767 14.60 26.31 -40.56
N VAL A 768 15.89 26.10 -40.30
CA VAL A 768 16.44 26.12 -38.95
C VAL A 768 16.27 27.51 -38.35
N ILE A 769 15.76 27.58 -37.13
CA ILE A 769 15.59 28.83 -36.36
C ILE A 769 16.80 29.03 -35.45
N ASN A 770 17.33 27.94 -34.90
CA ASN A 770 18.42 27.98 -33.95
C ASN A 770 19.21 26.67 -33.97
N VAL A 771 20.52 26.78 -33.76
CA VAL A 771 21.44 25.64 -33.66
C VAL A 771 22.10 25.64 -32.28
N LYS A 772 21.81 24.62 -31.48
CA LYS A 772 22.55 24.36 -30.24
C LYS A 772 23.53 23.22 -30.48
N HIS A 773 24.77 23.37 -30.07
CA HIS A 773 25.78 22.33 -30.19
C HIS A 773 26.44 22.06 -28.85
N TRP A 774 26.80 20.80 -28.60
CA TRP A 774 27.48 20.38 -27.37
C TRP A 774 28.28 19.10 -27.62
N LEU A 775 29.29 18.86 -26.79
CA LEU A 775 30.02 17.59 -26.77
C LEU A 775 29.21 16.56 -25.97
N SER A 776 28.95 15.40 -26.55
CA SER A 776 28.21 14.31 -25.92
C SER A 776 28.61 12.95 -26.50
N SER A 777 28.03 11.89 -25.97
CA SER A 777 28.12 10.53 -26.52
C SER A 777 26.70 10.01 -26.81
N SER A 778 26.61 9.15 -27.83
CA SER A 778 25.43 8.35 -28.17
C SER A 778 25.12 7.34 -27.06
N ILE A 779 26.18 6.82 -26.44
CA ILE A 779 26.11 5.94 -25.29
C ILE A 779 25.73 6.81 -24.09
N LYS A 780 24.72 6.41 -23.33
CA LYS A 780 24.35 7.09 -22.09
C LYS A 780 25.01 6.41 -20.91
N LEU A 781 25.51 7.22 -19.98
CA LEU A 781 25.94 6.72 -18.68
C LEU A 781 24.75 6.13 -17.94
N TYR A 782 25.00 5.32 -16.93
CA TYR A 782 23.92 4.77 -16.13
C TYR A 782 23.32 5.83 -15.20
N THR A 783 22.00 5.86 -15.11
CA THR A 783 21.27 6.40 -13.96
C THR A 783 21.06 5.29 -12.92
N GLN A 784 20.63 5.64 -11.69
CA GLN A 784 20.29 4.62 -10.68
C GLN A 784 19.14 3.71 -11.18
N ALA A 785 18.17 4.28 -11.90
CA ALA A 785 17.07 3.55 -12.51
C ALA A 785 17.53 2.52 -13.57
N GLU A 786 18.47 2.90 -14.42
CA GLU A 786 19.03 2.01 -15.44
C GLU A 786 19.89 0.91 -14.83
N LEU A 787 20.63 1.19 -13.74
CA LEU A 787 21.35 0.14 -13.01
C LEU A 787 20.41 -0.92 -12.44
N VAL A 788 19.29 -0.51 -11.83
CA VAL A 788 18.30 -1.47 -11.32
C VAL A 788 17.73 -2.34 -12.44
N ARG A 789 17.47 -1.74 -13.62
CA ARG A 789 16.99 -2.48 -14.78
C ARG A 789 18.03 -3.47 -15.31
N GLU A 790 19.27 -3.01 -15.46
CA GLU A 790 20.40 -3.84 -15.90
C GLU A 790 20.64 -5.01 -14.93
N MET A 791 20.53 -4.77 -13.61
CA MET A 791 20.58 -5.81 -12.59
C MET A 791 19.52 -6.90 -12.83
N LYS A 792 18.25 -6.51 -13.06
CA LYS A 792 17.17 -7.47 -13.33
C LYS A 792 17.38 -8.22 -14.65
N GLU A 793 17.69 -7.51 -15.74
CA GLU A 793 17.90 -8.09 -17.08
C GLU A 793 19.08 -9.08 -17.08
N ARG A 794 20.13 -8.78 -16.31
CA ARG A 794 21.27 -9.68 -16.12
C ARG A 794 21.06 -10.70 -15.01
N GLY A 795 19.93 -10.75 -14.32
CA GLY A 795 19.71 -11.72 -13.23
C GLY A 795 20.67 -11.56 -12.03
N ILE A 796 21.16 -10.35 -11.78
CA ILE A 796 22.10 -10.01 -10.71
C ILE A 796 21.38 -9.21 -9.63
N GLY A 797 21.41 -9.70 -8.40
CA GLY A 797 20.62 -9.17 -7.29
C GLY A 797 19.22 -9.79 -7.18
N ARG A 798 18.50 -9.28 -6.19
CA ARG A 798 17.12 -9.60 -5.81
C ARG A 798 16.42 -8.32 -5.36
N PRO A 799 15.07 -8.32 -5.24
CA PRO A 799 14.31 -7.21 -4.65
C PRO A 799 14.91 -6.62 -3.37
N SER A 800 15.44 -7.46 -2.46
CA SER A 800 16.08 -7.03 -1.21
C SER A 800 17.48 -6.41 -1.37
N THR A 801 18.14 -6.57 -2.53
CA THR A 801 19.52 -6.12 -2.72
C THR A 801 19.71 -4.94 -3.67
N TYR A 802 18.77 -4.68 -4.60
CA TYR A 802 18.98 -3.67 -5.65
C TYR A 802 19.41 -2.31 -5.09
N ALA A 803 18.58 -1.72 -4.22
CA ALA A 803 18.88 -0.41 -3.62
C ALA A 803 20.11 -0.44 -2.70
N VAL A 804 20.25 -1.51 -1.91
CA VAL A 804 21.34 -1.66 -0.92
C VAL A 804 22.71 -1.69 -1.61
N MET A 805 22.84 -2.40 -2.73
CA MET A 805 24.12 -2.54 -3.44
C MET A 805 24.53 -1.25 -4.15
N ILE A 806 23.57 -0.53 -4.75
CA ILE A 806 23.82 0.80 -5.33
C ILE A 806 24.27 1.77 -4.23
N LYS A 807 23.55 1.80 -3.09
CA LYS A 807 23.91 2.63 -1.94
C LYS A 807 25.33 2.34 -1.44
N LYS A 808 25.73 1.07 -1.32
CA LYS A 808 27.08 0.69 -0.89
C LYS A 808 28.16 1.26 -1.80
N LEU A 809 27.96 1.29 -3.12
CA LEU A 809 28.93 1.89 -4.05
C LEU A 809 29.12 3.40 -3.82
N PHE A 810 28.03 4.12 -3.50
CA PHE A 810 28.09 5.52 -3.12
C PHE A 810 28.76 5.72 -1.75
N ASP A 811 28.35 4.96 -0.73
CA ASP A 811 28.90 5.05 0.63
C ASP A 811 30.43 4.81 0.63
N ARG A 812 30.91 3.88 -0.21
CA ARG A 812 32.34 3.56 -0.39
C ARG A 812 33.08 4.52 -1.32
N LYS A 813 32.40 5.54 -1.86
CA LYS A 813 32.95 6.54 -2.79
C LYS A 813 33.55 5.92 -4.06
N TYR A 814 33.05 4.76 -4.49
CA TYR A 814 33.47 4.13 -5.76
C TYR A 814 32.81 4.78 -6.96
N ILE A 815 31.62 5.33 -6.75
CA ILE A 815 30.86 6.06 -7.76
C ILE A 815 30.40 7.39 -7.20
N LYS A 816 30.08 8.31 -8.10
CA LYS A 816 29.46 9.60 -7.80
C LYS A 816 28.38 9.88 -8.82
N GLU A 817 27.43 10.72 -8.43
CA GLU A 817 26.33 11.16 -9.29
C GLU A 817 26.57 12.61 -9.71
N GLU A 818 26.50 12.88 -11.01
CA GLU A 818 26.64 14.20 -11.61
C GLU A 818 25.53 14.40 -12.63
N ASN A 819 24.67 15.41 -12.43
CA ASN A 819 23.52 15.72 -13.30
C ASN A 819 22.59 14.51 -13.55
N GLY A 820 22.41 13.65 -12.55
CA GLY A 820 21.59 12.42 -12.63
C GLY A 820 22.32 11.21 -13.22
N TRP A 821 23.56 11.36 -13.66
CA TRP A 821 24.37 10.29 -14.25
C TRP A 821 25.42 9.77 -13.28
N ILE A 822 25.60 8.46 -13.27
CA ILE A 822 26.59 7.78 -12.43
C ILE A 822 27.92 7.71 -13.17
N LYS A 823 28.98 8.14 -12.50
CA LYS A 823 30.36 8.04 -12.96
C LYS A 823 31.21 7.29 -11.94
N PRO A 824 32.17 6.46 -12.37
CA PRO A 824 33.14 5.88 -11.46
C PRO A 824 34.10 6.97 -10.96
N THR A 825 34.56 6.83 -9.72
CA THR A 825 35.67 7.65 -9.19
C THR A 825 37.01 7.01 -9.56
N LEU A 826 38.12 7.75 -9.42
CA LEU A 826 39.45 7.18 -9.63
C LEU A 826 39.74 6.00 -8.68
N LEU A 827 39.22 6.05 -7.45
CA LEU A 827 39.28 4.93 -6.52
C LEU A 827 38.46 3.75 -7.05
N GLY A 828 37.21 3.98 -7.47
CA GLY A 828 36.35 2.95 -8.04
C GLY A 828 36.95 2.27 -9.25
N VAL A 829 37.55 3.01 -10.19
CA VAL A 829 38.24 2.44 -11.36
C VAL A 829 39.40 1.54 -10.92
N ARG A 830 40.26 2.00 -10.01
CA ARG A 830 41.39 1.19 -9.54
C ARG A 830 40.93 -0.08 -8.82
N VAL A 831 39.95 0.03 -7.93
CA VAL A 831 39.36 -1.11 -7.20
C VAL A 831 38.72 -2.10 -8.17
N GLY A 832 37.89 -1.61 -9.11
CA GLY A 832 37.20 -2.44 -10.09
C GLY A 832 38.17 -3.20 -11.01
N ASN A 833 39.25 -2.54 -11.45
CA ASN A 833 40.28 -3.16 -12.29
C ASN A 833 41.11 -4.20 -11.51
N TYR A 834 41.44 -3.93 -10.24
CA TYR A 834 42.12 -4.89 -9.38
C TYR A 834 41.28 -6.16 -9.15
N LEU A 835 39.99 -6.00 -8.81
CA LEU A 835 39.09 -7.13 -8.62
C LEU A 835 38.84 -7.91 -9.92
N SER A 836 38.71 -7.21 -11.05
CA SER A 836 38.45 -7.85 -12.35
C SER A 836 39.68 -8.56 -12.93
N SER A 837 40.89 -8.18 -12.55
CA SER A 837 42.12 -8.82 -13.03
C SER A 837 42.51 -10.03 -12.19
N ARG A 838 42.38 -9.97 -10.86
CA ARG A 838 42.84 -11.05 -9.95
C ARG A 838 41.74 -11.96 -9.43
N TYR A 839 40.53 -11.44 -9.24
CA TYR A 839 39.46 -12.16 -8.54
C TYR A 839 38.19 -12.35 -9.41
N ARG A 840 38.33 -12.29 -10.74
CA ARG A 840 37.20 -12.32 -11.68
C ARG A 840 36.28 -13.51 -11.45
N ARG A 841 36.81 -14.70 -11.17
CA ARG A 841 36.03 -15.92 -10.91
C ARG A 841 35.08 -15.76 -9.72
N LEU A 842 35.48 -15.01 -8.68
CA LEU A 842 34.66 -14.75 -7.51
C LEU A 842 33.63 -13.64 -7.71
N VAL A 843 33.90 -12.65 -8.58
CA VAL A 843 33.07 -11.43 -8.72
C VAL A 843 32.39 -11.28 -10.09
N SER A 844 32.29 -12.37 -10.85
CA SER A 844 31.66 -12.39 -12.17
C SER A 844 30.12 -12.36 -12.09
N ASP A 845 29.50 -11.98 -13.20
CA ASP A 845 28.04 -12.04 -13.33
C ASP A 845 27.60 -13.51 -13.32
N GLU A 846 28.37 -14.37 -13.98
CA GLU A 846 28.15 -15.81 -14.08
C GLU A 846 28.14 -16.49 -12.71
N ARG A 847 29.12 -16.20 -11.85
CA ARG A 847 29.19 -16.77 -10.49
C ARG A 847 28.01 -16.33 -9.62
N THR A 848 27.61 -15.06 -9.75
CA THR A 848 26.47 -14.54 -8.98
C THR A 848 25.17 -15.22 -9.38
N LYS A 849 24.95 -15.45 -10.68
CA LYS A 849 23.79 -16.22 -11.18
C LYS A 849 23.85 -17.68 -10.72
N GLU A 850 25.01 -18.30 -10.80
CA GLU A 850 25.21 -19.68 -10.40
C GLU A 850 24.81 -19.90 -8.93
N LEU A 851 25.23 -19.01 -8.01
CA LEU A 851 24.75 -19.10 -6.62
C LEU A 851 23.23 -19.02 -6.56
N TYR A 852 22.64 -18.05 -7.25
CA TYR A 852 21.19 -17.85 -7.20
C TYR A 852 20.41 -19.07 -7.69
N ASP A 853 20.92 -19.77 -8.70
CA ASP A 853 20.34 -21.02 -9.17
C ASP A 853 20.53 -22.14 -8.14
N LYS A 854 21.69 -22.22 -7.49
CA LYS A 854 21.93 -23.17 -6.38
C LYS A 854 21.02 -22.91 -5.19
N MET A 855 20.86 -21.65 -4.79
CA MET A 855 19.92 -21.23 -3.75
C MET A 855 18.50 -21.66 -4.09
N LYS A 856 18.03 -21.42 -5.31
CA LYS A 856 16.70 -21.85 -5.74
C LYS A 856 16.54 -23.37 -5.64
N LYS A 857 17.54 -24.14 -6.06
CA LYS A 857 17.53 -25.60 -5.91
C LYS A 857 17.52 -26.03 -4.44
N ILE A 858 18.17 -25.29 -3.54
CA ILE A 858 18.10 -25.54 -2.08
C ILE A 858 16.68 -25.26 -1.58
N GLU A 859 16.07 -24.15 -1.99
CA GLU A 859 14.68 -23.78 -1.62
C GLU A 859 13.67 -24.84 -2.07
N GLU A 860 13.87 -25.41 -3.26
CA GLU A 860 13.05 -26.50 -3.82
C GLU A 860 13.39 -27.89 -3.23
N GLY A 861 14.42 -27.99 -2.36
CA GLY A 861 14.86 -29.26 -1.77
C GLY A 861 15.63 -30.19 -2.73
N HIS A 862 16.07 -29.67 -3.88
CA HIS A 862 16.82 -30.40 -4.91
C HIS A 862 18.34 -30.32 -4.77
N MET A 863 18.86 -29.61 -3.77
CA MET A 863 20.29 -29.46 -3.53
C MET A 863 20.61 -29.35 -2.05
N ASP A 864 21.68 -30.03 -1.61
CA ASP A 864 22.16 -29.94 -0.24
C ASP A 864 23.00 -28.68 -0.02
N TYR A 865 22.66 -27.90 1.00
CA TYR A 865 23.32 -26.63 1.29
C TYR A 865 24.78 -26.81 1.75
N GLN A 866 25.11 -27.92 2.42
CA GLN A 866 26.48 -28.21 2.87
C GLN A 866 27.43 -28.45 1.70
N SER A 867 26.96 -29.10 0.63
CA SER A 867 27.73 -29.25 -0.60
C SER A 867 28.09 -27.91 -1.24
N VAL A 868 27.16 -26.95 -1.25
CA VAL A 868 27.38 -25.61 -1.81
C VAL A 868 28.40 -24.84 -0.98
N LEU A 869 28.29 -24.90 0.36
CA LEU A 869 29.27 -24.29 1.26
C LEU A 869 30.67 -24.86 1.04
N ARG A 870 30.78 -26.18 0.88
CA ARG A 870 32.07 -26.85 0.63
C ARG A 870 32.70 -26.40 -0.69
N GLU A 871 31.90 -26.35 -1.75
CA GLU A 871 32.36 -25.88 -3.06
C GLU A 871 32.88 -24.44 -2.96
N THR A 872 32.11 -23.54 -2.34
CA THR A 872 32.49 -22.14 -2.16
C THR A 872 33.76 -21.99 -1.32
N PHE A 873 33.91 -22.76 -0.25
CA PHE A 873 35.11 -22.73 0.60
C PHE A 873 36.35 -23.19 -0.16
N ASN A 874 36.25 -24.28 -0.93
CA ASN A 874 37.36 -24.81 -1.72
C ASN A 874 37.78 -23.82 -2.81
N GLU A 875 36.82 -23.26 -3.56
CA GLU A 875 37.09 -22.26 -4.59
C GLU A 875 37.79 -21.02 -4.00
N LEU A 876 37.32 -20.54 -2.84
CA LEU A 876 37.92 -19.40 -2.16
C LEU A 876 39.39 -19.67 -1.80
N ASN A 877 39.68 -20.83 -1.20
CA ASN A 877 41.04 -21.21 -0.85
C ASN A 877 41.94 -21.33 -2.07
N GLU A 878 41.47 -21.92 -3.16
CA GLU A 878 42.24 -22.02 -4.41
C GLU A 878 42.61 -20.63 -4.94
N ILE A 879 41.66 -19.69 -4.98
CA ILE A 879 41.86 -18.37 -5.58
C ILE A 879 42.72 -17.46 -4.70
N LEU A 880 42.59 -17.54 -3.37
CA LEU A 880 43.36 -16.72 -2.45
C LEU A 880 44.84 -17.14 -2.35
N HIS A 881 45.16 -18.39 -2.70
CA HIS A 881 46.52 -18.95 -2.61
C HIS A 881 47.23 -19.09 -3.97
N GLN A 882 46.58 -18.70 -5.08
CA GLN A 882 47.26 -18.52 -6.37
C GLN A 882 48.17 -17.27 -6.28
N LYS A 883 49.49 -17.50 -6.30
CA LYS A 883 50.53 -16.45 -6.25
C LYS A 883 50.52 -15.54 -7.47
#